data_AF-A0A9W7MGN7-F1
#
_entry.id   AF-A0A9W7MGN7-F1
#
_cell.length_a   1.000
_cell.length_b   1.000
_cell.length_c   1.000
_cell.angle_alpha   90.00
_cell.angle_beta   90.00
_cell.angle_gamma   90.00
#
_symmetry.space_group_name_H-M   'P 1'
#
loop_
_entity.id
_entity.type
_entity.pdbx_description
1 polymer ?
#
loop_
_entity_poly.entity_id
_entity_poly.type
_entity_poly.pdbx_seq_one_letter_code
_entity_poly.pdbx_strand_id
1 'polypeptide(L)'
;MDIRFRSRFCILFLLLTCLVICGFAFVEAQNQRPKNVQVAIRAKWSGTPLLLEAGELLSKESKHLFWEFIDGWLHVAKTEGDSHSAKDCLVKILKHGSSLLSESLASLFEFSLTLRSASPRLVLYRQLAEESLSSFPLSDDGYSHNGHGVDASEAVGTKKLDSLLVGVNPKSPRGKCCWVDIGAELFFDVSELQSWLQGPNEISGDSFQQPELYDFDHVHFDSNLMSPVAILYGALGTECFREFHLTLVEAAKEGKVKYVVRPVLPSGCEGEVGPCGAIGAMDSLNLGGYGVELALKNMEYKAMDDSTIKKGVTLEDPHTEDLSQEVRGFIFSKILERKPDLTSEIMAFRDYLLSSTISDTLDVWELKDLGHQTAQKIVQASDPLQSMQEINQNFPSVVSSLSRMKLNDSVKDEIIANQRMIPPGKSLMALNGALINIEDIDLYLLIDLVHQELSLADQFSKLKLPGSTVRKLLSTVTPPESDTFRVDFRSSHVHYLNNLEEDAMYRRWRSNLNDILMPVFPGQLRYIRKNLFHAIYVLDPATVSGLQSIDTITSFYENSYPIRFGVILYSTELIKKIERSGGELHSSDFEHDSETEDDKSSLIIRLFIYTKENHGTQTAFQFLSNINRLRIESADEALEMHHIEEAFVETLLPKVKSPPQEILLKLEKEQTHKELSQESSLFVFKLGVSKLQRCLLMNGLVLDSSEEALINAMNDELPRIQEQVYYGQINSHTDVLDKFLSEAGVSRYNPQIIVSGKVKPRFVSLASSILGGESVLNELNYLHSPETVDDVKPVTHLLALDVTSKKGIKLLREGIRYLIRGSKNARVGVLFTASQDADLSSILLVKTFEITAASYSHKKKVLEFLDQVCSFYEHNYILRSPAAADSAQAFITKVYELAEANELSSKAYKSSLSEAPNLNFREHLNKVAQFLFRQFGIASGVDAVITNGRVTSLDTGVFLGDDLHLLESVEFKHRIKHIAEIVEEVNWDGIDPDMLTSKYVSDIIMFVTSSMATRERSTESARFEILNAQYSAVVLNNDNSSIHIDAVVDPLSPSGQKLSSLLRVLAKYVHPSMRIVLNPMVS
;
A
#
# COMPACT_ATOMS: atom_id res chain seq x y z
N MET A 1 -22.34 99.96 -35.08
CA MET A 1 -22.39 99.37 -33.72
C MET A 1 -22.51 97.85 -33.85
N ASP A 2 -21.79 97.24 -34.80
CA ASP A 2 -22.21 95.97 -35.44
C ASP A 2 -21.20 94.81 -35.33
N ILE A 3 -20.05 95.03 -34.68
CA ILE A 3 -19.03 93.98 -34.54
C ILE A 3 -19.19 93.19 -33.23
N ARG A 4 -19.85 93.78 -32.21
CA ARG A 4 -20.10 93.09 -30.92
C ARG A 4 -21.31 92.16 -30.94
N PHE A 5 -22.24 92.31 -31.89
CA PHE A 5 -23.43 91.45 -31.98
C PHE A 5 -23.14 90.12 -32.70
N ARG A 6 -22.29 90.12 -33.73
CA ARG A 6 -21.91 88.88 -34.46
C ARG A 6 -21.01 87.94 -33.65
N SER A 7 -20.12 88.49 -32.82
CA SER A 7 -19.25 87.67 -31.95
C SER A 7 -20.05 86.94 -30.86
N ARG A 8 -21.05 87.60 -30.25
CA ARG A 8 -21.91 86.96 -29.24
C ARG A 8 -22.84 85.90 -29.83
N PHE A 9 -23.32 86.10 -31.05
CA PHE A 9 -24.16 85.10 -31.72
C PHE A 9 -23.35 83.88 -32.19
N CYS A 10 -22.11 84.06 -32.67
CA CYS A 10 -21.22 82.94 -32.99
C CYS A 10 -20.80 82.16 -31.74
N ILE A 11 -20.54 82.85 -30.62
CA ILE A 11 -20.20 82.18 -29.35
C ILE A 11 -21.41 81.43 -28.79
N LEU A 12 -22.62 82.00 -28.89
CA LEU A 12 -23.85 81.33 -28.48
C LEU A 12 -24.17 80.13 -29.38
N PHE A 13 -23.94 80.24 -30.69
CA PHE A 13 -24.14 79.14 -31.64
C PHE A 13 -23.09 78.04 -31.43
N LEU A 14 -21.82 78.40 -31.19
CA LEU A 14 -20.76 77.46 -30.82
C LEU A 14 -21.03 76.76 -29.48
N LEU A 15 -21.57 77.48 -28.49
CA LEU A 15 -22.00 76.90 -27.22
C LEU A 15 -23.21 75.99 -27.39
N LEU A 16 -24.18 76.35 -28.24
CA LEU A 16 -25.33 75.50 -28.53
C LEU A 16 -24.93 74.25 -29.32
N THR A 17 -24.03 74.38 -30.30
CA THR A 17 -23.51 73.22 -31.04
C THR A 17 -22.61 72.36 -30.16
N CYS A 18 -21.82 72.93 -29.25
CA CYS A 18 -21.08 72.14 -28.26
C CYS A 18 -22.02 71.46 -27.26
N LEU A 19 -23.12 72.08 -26.85
CA LEU A 19 -24.13 71.46 -25.98
C LEU A 19 -24.90 70.34 -26.68
N VAL A 20 -25.19 70.49 -27.98
CA VAL A 20 -25.85 69.44 -28.78
C VAL A 20 -24.86 68.31 -29.11
N ILE A 21 -23.60 68.60 -29.45
CA ILE A 21 -22.56 67.60 -29.71
C ILE A 21 -22.15 66.88 -28.42
N CYS A 22 -22.06 67.56 -27.28
CA CYS A 22 -21.87 66.91 -25.98
C CYS A 22 -23.12 66.14 -25.51
N GLY A 23 -24.32 66.55 -25.93
CA GLY A 23 -25.57 65.83 -25.66
C GLY A 23 -25.70 64.50 -26.42
N PHE A 24 -25.07 64.39 -27.59
CA PHE A 24 -25.00 63.15 -28.38
C PHE A 24 -23.75 62.28 -28.09
N ALA A 25 -22.74 62.80 -27.39
CA ALA A 25 -21.50 62.08 -27.07
C ALA A 25 -21.51 61.33 -25.72
N PHE A 26 -22.60 61.41 -24.95
CA PHE A 26 -22.82 60.58 -23.75
C PHE A 26 -24.08 59.72 -23.91
N VAL A 27 -24.18 58.97 -25.02
CA VAL A 27 -24.71 57.61 -24.91
C VAL A 27 -23.50 56.75 -24.56
N GLU A 28 -23.10 56.83 -23.29
CA GLU A 28 -22.30 55.78 -22.70
C GLU A 28 -23.20 54.56 -22.79
N ALA A 29 -22.98 53.73 -23.81
CA ALA A 29 -23.47 52.37 -23.81
C ALA A 29 -22.93 51.79 -22.50
N GLN A 30 -23.77 51.76 -21.47
CA GLN A 30 -23.55 50.94 -20.30
C GLN A 30 -23.44 49.53 -20.87
N ASN A 31 -22.21 49.10 -21.17
CA ASN A 31 -21.85 47.70 -21.08
C ASN A 31 -22.23 47.36 -19.64
N GLN A 32 -23.44 46.82 -19.46
CA GLN A 32 -23.86 46.27 -18.19
C GLN A 32 -22.76 45.30 -17.82
N ARG A 33 -21.94 45.67 -16.82
CA ARG A 33 -20.98 44.72 -16.27
C ARG A 33 -21.80 43.50 -15.90
N PRO A 34 -21.45 42.29 -16.38
CA PRO A 34 -22.22 41.10 -16.09
C PRO A 34 -22.41 41.01 -14.58
N LYS A 35 -23.63 40.67 -14.16
CA LYS A 35 -23.93 40.47 -12.73
C LYS A 35 -23.17 39.22 -12.29
N ASN A 36 -21.98 39.41 -11.73
CA ASN A 36 -21.13 38.32 -11.29
C ASN A 36 -21.49 37.92 -9.86
N VAL A 37 -21.66 36.62 -9.62
CA VAL A 37 -21.75 36.05 -8.28
C VAL A 37 -20.35 35.63 -7.87
N GLN A 38 -19.88 36.09 -6.70
CA GLN A 38 -18.59 35.71 -6.14
C GLN A 38 -18.82 34.84 -4.91
N VAL A 39 -18.20 33.66 -4.90
CA VAL A 39 -18.24 32.71 -3.79
C VAL A 39 -16.80 32.45 -3.36
N ALA A 40 -16.55 32.47 -2.05
CA ALA A 40 -15.25 32.14 -1.47
C ALA A 40 -15.45 31.30 -0.21
N ILE A 41 -14.71 30.21 -0.09
CA ILE A 41 -14.70 29.36 1.11
C ILE A 41 -13.48 29.71 1.96
N ARG A 42 -13.71 29.94 3.26
CA ARG A 42 -12.67 30.26 4.24
C ARG A 42 -12.56 29.17 5.29
N ALA A 43 -11.33 28.84 5.66
CA ALA A 43 -11.05 27.94 6.77
C ALA A 43 -11.42 28.58 8.12
N LYS A 44 -11.64 27.74 9.13
CA LYS A 44 -11.88 28.21 10.52
C LYS A 44 -10.60 28.66 11.23
N TRP A 45 -9.43 28.23 10.76
CA TRP A 45 -8.13 28.57 11.34
C TRP A 45 -7.46 29.75 10.64
N SER A 46 -6.53 30.40 11.35
CA SER A 46 -5.68 31.48 10.81
C SER A 46 -4.72 30.97 9.74
N GLY A 47 -4.34 31.84 8.82
CA GLY A 47 -3.34 31.55 7.79
C GLY A 47 -2.05 30.96 8.36
N THR A 48 -1.40 30.12 7.56
CA THR A 48 -0.15 29.46 7.91
C THR A 48 1.03 30.03 7.11
N PRO A 49 2.26 30.07 7.64
CA PRO A 49 3.42 30.56 6.89
C PRO A 49 3.71 29.71 5.65
N LEU A 50 3.82 30.34 4.47
CA LEU A 50 4.15 29.65 3.22
C LEU A 50 5.52 28.97 3.24
N LEU A 51 6.48 29.54 3.97
CA LEU A 51 7.81 28.96 4.12
C LEU A 51 7.78 27.63 4.89
N LEU A 52 6.93 27.54 5.93
CA LEU A 52 6.76 26.31 6.70
C LEU A 52 5.95 25.28 5.90
N GLU A 53 4.94 25.73 5.15
CA GLU A 53 4.17 24.85 4.26
C GLU A 53 5.06 24.23 3.18
N ALA A 54 6.00 24.98 2.63
CA ALA A 54 6.99 24.48 1.69
C ALA A 54 7.85 23.36 2.29
N GLY A 55 8.32 23.52 3.53
CA GLY A 55 9.05 22.46 4.25
C GLY A 55 8.20 21.19 4.42
N GLU A 56 6.93 21.33 4.81
CA GLU A 56 6.02 20.19 4.98
C GLU A 56 5.66 19.49 3.66
N LEU A 57 5.61 20.22 2.54
CA LEU A 57 5.41 19.60 1.23
C LEU A 57 6.64 18.81 0.79
N LEU A 58 7.86 19.27 1.12
CA LEU A 58 9.09 18.54 0.83
C LEU A 58 9.27 17.32 1.73
N SER A 59 8.83 17.39 2.99
CA SER A 59 8.87 16.26 3.92
C SER A 59 8.00 15.08 3.47
N LYS A 60 6.93 15.37 2.70
CA LYS A 60 6.05 14.38 2.08
C LYS A 60 6.76 13.54 1.02
N GLU A 61 7.71 14.12 0.29
CA GLU A 61 8.52 13.39 -0.70
C GLU A 61 9.60 12.56 -0.01
N SER A 62 10.40 13.19 0.86
CA SER A 62 11.30 12.45 1.74
C SER A 62 11.63 13.24 3.00
N LYS A 63 11.83 12.51 4.11
CA LYS A 63 12.23 13.11 5.39
C LYS A 63 13.60 13.80 5.31
N HIS A 64 14.47 13.42 4.36
CA HIS A 64 15.78 14.05 4.15
C HIS A 64 15.66 15.42 3.50
N LEU A 65 14.78 15.56 2.49
CA LEU A 65 14.57 16.82 1.77
C LEU A 65 14.09 17.95 2.70
N PHE A 66 13.35 17.61 3.77
CA PHE A 66 12.99 18.59 4.81
C PHE A 66 14.23 19.22 5.44
N TRP A 67 15.20 18.41 5.87
CA TRP A 67 16.40 18.90 6.53
C TRP A 67 17.34 19.63 5.55
N GLU A 68 17.49 19.12 4.32
CA GLU A 68 18.26 19.81 3.26
C GLU A 68 17.69 21.20 2.94
N PHE A 69 16.36 21.34 2.94
CA PHE A 69 15.69 22.63 2.75
C PHE A 69 15.94 23.60 3.91
N ILE A 70 15.90 23.11 5.16
CA ILE A 70 16.18 23.93 6.36
C ILE A 70 17.63 24.44 6.31
N ASP A 71 18.59 23.55 6.09
CA ASP A 71 20.02 23.89 6.04
C ASP A 71 20.31 24.85 4.88
N GLY A 72 19.79 24.55 3.69
CA GLY A 72 19.91 25.39 2.51
C GLY A 72 19.38 26.81 2.74
N TRP A 73 18.22 26.94 3.37
CA TRP A 73 17.62 28.23 3.66
C TRP A 73 18.43 29.04 4.69
N LEU A 74 18.94 28.39 5.74
CA LEU A 74 19.80 29.02 6.75
C LEU A 74 21.12 29.54 6.18
N HIS A 75 21.67 28.89 5.14
CA HIS A 75 22.88 29.34 4.44
C HIS A 75 22.60 30.52 3.48
N VAL A 76 21.50 30.47 2.72
CA VAL A 76 21.15 31.49 1.72
C VAL A 76 20.74 32.82 2.36
N ALA A 77 20.14 32.80 3.55
CA ALA A 77 19.76 34.01 4.29
C ALA A 77 20.93 34.98 4.58
N LYS A 78 22.19 34.54 4.45
CA LYS A 78 23.39 35.38 4.63
C LYS A 78 23.86 36.12 3.37
N THR A 79 23.37 35.80 2.17
CA THR A 79 24.06 36.15 0.90
C THR A 79 23.31 37.06 -0.07
N GLU A 80 22.00 37.29 0.07
CA GLU A 80 21.22 38.16 -0.84
C GLU A 80 20.40 39.20 -0.08
N GLY A 81 20.40 40.46 -0.56
CA GLY A 81 19.66 41.57 0.03
C GLY A 81 18.14 41.34 0.07
N ASP A 82 17.49 41.88 1.11
CA ASP A 82 16.11 41.56 1.47
C ASP A 82 15.09 41.95 0.40
N SER A 83 14.43 40.95 -0.16
CA SER A 83 13.25 41.10 -1.00
C SER A 83 12.04 41.51 -0.15
N HIS A 84 11.50 42.71 -0.35
CA HIS A 84 10.44 43.28 0.49
C HIS A 84 9.00 42.92 0.05
N SER A 85 8.79 42.33 -1.14
CA SER A 85 7.45 42.01 -1.62
C SER A 85 7.06 40.54 -1.37
N ALA A 86 5.78 40.31 -1.06
CA ALA A 86 5.26 38.96 -0.84
C ALA A 86 5.45 38.04 -2.07
N LYS A 87 5.42 38.63 -3.28
CA LYS A 87 5.66 37.90 -4.54
C LYS A 87 7.11 37.45 -4.68
N ASP A 88 8.06 38.33 -4.34
CA ASP A 88 9.49 38.00 -4.45
C ASP A 88 9.88 36.89 -3.46
N CYS A 89 9.34 36.93 -2.25
CA CYS A 89 9.51 35.87 -1.28
C CYS A 89 8.89 34.54 -1.72
N LEU A 90 7.70 34.55 -2.34
CA LEU A 90 7.10 33.33 -2.90
C LEU A 90 7.99 32.75 -4.01
N VAL A 91 8.50 33.59 -4.91
CA VAL A 91 9.45 33.15 -5.96
C VAL A 91 10.73 32.59 -5.35
N LYS A 92 11.25 33.19 -4.26
CA LYS A 92 12.43 32.69 -3.55
C LYS A 92 12.18 31.32 -2.91
N ILE A 93 11.04 31.13 -2.24
CA ILE A 93 10.63 29.85 -1.66
C ILE A 93 10.50 28.78 -2.74
N LEU A 94 9.80 29.10 -3.84
CA LEU A 94 9.63 28.19 -4.97
C LEU A 94 10.96 27.83 -5.63
N LYS A 95 11.84 28.79 -5.85
CA LYS A 95 13.17 28.55 -6.46
C LYS A 95 14.02 27.62 -5.58
N HIS A 96 13.97 27.80 -4.26
CA HIS A 96 14.74 26.94 -3.35
C HIS A 96 14.14 25.53 -3.28
N GLY A 97 12.82 25.41 -3.08
CA GLY A 97 12.15 24.10 -3.04
C GLY A 97 12.25 23.32 -4.35
N SER A 98 12.06 23.99 -5.49
CA SER A 98 12.16 23.35 -6.82
C SER A 98 13.57 22.86 -7.16
N SER A 99 14.62 23.47 -6.59
CA SER A 99 16.01 23.03 -6.83
C SER A 99 16.33 21.65 -6.23
N LEU A 100 15.52 21.19 -5.28
CA LEU A 100 15.67 19.89 -4.62
C LEU A 100 14.82 18.80 -5.28
N LEU A 101 13.92 19.16 -6.19
CA LEU A 101 12.94 18.28 -6.83
C LEU A 101 13.24 18.11 -8.33
N SER A 102 12.71 17.05 -8.94
CA SER A 102 12.69 16.92 -10.40
C SER A 102 11.64 17.86 -11.02
N GLU A 103 11.77 18.13 -12.32
CA GLU A 103 10.96 19.13 -13.03
C GLU A 103 9.43 18.91 -12.87
N SER A 104 8.97 17.66 -13.01
CA SER A 104 7.56 17.29 -12.84
C SER A 104 7.07 17.44 -11.40
N LEU A 105 7.90 17.08 -10.42
CA LEU A 105 7.58 17.24 -9.00
C LEU A 105 7.59 18.71 -8.57
N ALA A 106 8.49 19.51 -9.14
CA ALA A 106 8.57 20.94 -8.88
C ALA A 106 7.30 21.69 -9.33
N SER A 107 6.72 21.32 -10.48
CA SER A 107 5.44 21.90 -10.94
C SER A 107 4.27 21.50 -10.04
N LEU A 108 4.24 20.26 -9.55
CA LEU A 108 3.22 19.81 -8.60
C LEU A 108 3.38 20.46 -7.22
N PHE A 109 4.62 20.67 -6.78
CA PHE A 109 4.96 21.38 -5.55
C PHE A 109 4.46 22.83 -5.60
N GLU A 110 4.69 23.56 -6.71
CA GLU A 110 4.16 24.91 -6.92
C GLU A 110 2.62 24.94 -6.81
N PHE A 111 1.96 23.97 -7.44
CA PHE A 111 0.51 23.86 -7.40
C PHE A 111 -0.02 23.56 -5.99
N SER A 112 0.62 22.62 -5.28
CA SER A 112 0.27 22.22 -3.92
C SER A 112 0.44 23.37 -2.92
N LEU A 113 1.52 24.15 -3.06
CA LEU A 113 1.75 25.36 -2.26
C LEU A 113 0.69 26.44 -2.54
N THR A 114 0.26 26.57 -3.80
CA THR A 114 -0.82 27.50 -4.18
C THR A 114 -2.18 27.07 -3.60
N LEU A 115 -2.43 25.75 -3.54
CA LEU A 115 -3.63 25.18 -2.93
C LEU A 115 -3.61 25.18 -1.40
N ARG A 116 -2.45 25.44 -0.77
CA ARG A 116 -2.27 25.45 0.69
C ARG A 116 -2.56 24.08 1.32
N SER A 117 -2.24 23.00 0.61
CA SER A 117 -2.55 21.62 1.01
C SER A 117 -1.85 21.18 2.32
N ALA A 118 -0.69 21.77 2.64
CA ALA A 118 0.04 21.51 3.89
C ALA A 118 -0.46 22.32 5.11
N SER A 119 -1.38 23.27 4.92
CA SER A 119 -1.88 24.11 6.03
C SER A 119 -2.44 23.32 7.22
N PRO A 120 -3.28 22.27 7.03
CA PRO A 120 -3.81 21.49 8.15
C PRO A 120 -2.72 20.84 9.01
N ARG A 121 -1.58 20.47 8.39
CA ARG A 121 -0.42 19.89 9.06
C ARG A 121 0.21 20.85 10.06
N LEU A 122 0.38 22.10 9.67
CA LEU A 122 0.91 23.15 10.54
C LEU A 122 -0.07 23.52 11.66
N VAL A 123 -1.38 23.44 11.41
CA VAL A 123 -2.40 23.62 12.45
C VAL A 123 -2.30 22.53 13.51
N LEU A 124 -2.02 21.29 13.12
CA LEU A 124 -1.76 20.20 14.06
C LEU A 124 -0.54 20.51 14.95
N TYR A 125 0.57 20.99 14.38
CA TYR A 125 1.73 21.38 15.19
C TYR A 125 1.43 22.54 16.14
N ARG A 126 0.57 23.49 15.76
CA ARG A 126 0.11 24.56 16.67
C ARG A 126 -0.66 24.00 17.86
N GLN A 127 -1.51 22.99 17.66
CA GLN A 127 -2.23 22.33 18.75
C GLN A 127 -1.29 21.59 19.70
N LEU A 128 -0.31 20.86 19.16
CA LEU A 128 0.71 20.18 19.97
C LEU A 128 1.58 21.17 20.75
N ALA A 129 1.87 22.34 20.16
CA ALA A 129 2.59 23.41 20.85
C ALA A 129 1.77 24.00 22.01
N GLU A 130 0.46 24.17 21.85
CA GLU A 130 -0.42 24.63 22.93
C GLU A 130 -0.50 23.59 24.06
N GLU A 131 -0.58 22.30 23.72
CA GLU A 131 -0.57 21.20 24.69
C GLU A 131 0.74 21.17 25.49
N SER A 132 1.89 21.29 24.82
CA SER A 132 3.21 21.40 25.44
C SER A 132 3.30 22.58 26.42
N LEU A 133 2.87 23.78 26.00
CA LEU A 133 2.86 24.97 26.86
C LEU A 133 1.88 24.84 28.04
N SER A 134 0.73 24.18 27.84
CA SER A 134 -0.29 23.99 28.89
C SER A 134 0.13 22.98 29.96
N SER A 135 0.99 22.03 29.59
CA SER A 135 1.54 21.01 30.50
C SER A 135 2.49 21.62 31.55
N PHE A 136 3.08 22.77 31.25
CA PHE A 136 3.98 23.53 32.12
C PHE A 136 3.47 24.96 32.34
N PRO A 137 2.43 25.16 33.18
CA PRO A 137 1.89 26.49 33.42
C PRO A 137 2.97 27.39 34.04
N LEU A 138 3.42 28.38 33.26
CA LEU A 138 4.32 29.43 33.71
C LEU A 138 3.62 30.23 34.82
N SER A 139 4.21 30.30 36.00
CA SER A 139 3.77 31.22 37.06
C SER A 139 3.95 32.65 36.58
N ASP A 140 2.86 33.30 36.17
CA ASP A 140 2.90 34.66 35.63
C ASP A 140 3.31 35.68 36.70
N ASP A 141 4.28 36.52 36.35
CA ASP A 141 4.78 37.62 37.16
C ASP A 141 3.78 38.80 37.18
N GLY A 142 3.35 39.19 38.38
CA GLY A 142 3.34 40.59 38.80
C GLY A 142 2.30 41.58 38.24
N TYR A 143 1.23 41.78 39.04
CA TYR A 143 0.63 43.08 39.39
C TYR A 143 0.24 44.10 38.30
N SER A 144 -1.07 44.22 38.08
CA SER A 144 -1.72 45.54 38.03
C SER A 144 -3.03 45.53 38.83
N HIS A 145 -2.97 46.08 40.04
CA HIS A 145 -4.11 46.37 40.90
C HIS A 145 -4.99 47.49 40.31
N ASN A 146 -6.31 47.26 40.28
CA ASN A 146 -7.43 48.20 40.53
C ASN A 146 -8.68 47.60 39.86
N GLY A 147 -9.80 47.27 40.51
CA GLY A 147 -10.26 47.40 41.87
C GLY A 147 -11.77 47.14 41.84
N HIS A 148 -12.23 46.09 42.53
CA HIS A 148 -13.46 46.01 43.34
C HIS A 148 -13.78 44.53 43.61
N GLY A 149 -13.77 44.18 44.89
CA GLY A 149 -14.06 42.83 45.35
C GLY A 149 -15.54 42.47 45.26
N VAL A 150 -15.81 41.16 45.36
CA VAL A 150 -16.66 40.52 46.37
C VAL A 150 -16.47 39.00 46.23
N ASP A 151 -16.23 38.39 47.39
CA ASP A 151 -16.37 36.99 47.83
C ASP A 151 -15.66 35.82 47.11
N ALA A 152 -14.82 35.18 47.92
CA ALA A 152 -14.18 33.89 47.67
C ALA A 152 -15.05 32.75 48.20
N SER A 153 -15.27 31.72 47.38
CA SER A 153 -15.23 30.31 47.81
C SER A 153 -15.48 29.37 46.63
N GLU A 154 -14.66 28.32 46.55
CA GLU A 154 -14.91 27.04 45.85
C GLU A 154 -14.83 27.00 44.31
N ALA A 155 -13.68 26.55 43.79
CA ALA A 155 -13.58 25.46 42.81
C ALA A 155 -12.11 25.15 42.51
N VAL A 156 -11.54 24.15 43.18
CA VAL A 156 -10.47 23.32 42.58
C VAL A 156 -11.17 22.41 41.58
N GLY A 157 -11.49 22.99 40.42
CA GLY A 157 -11.91 22.26 39.24
C GLY A 157 -10.73 22.28 38.28
N THR A 158 -10.18 21.10 38.00
CA THR A 158 -9.50 20.82 36.73
C THR A 158 -10.30 21.50 35.63
N LYS A 159 -9.75 22.57 35.04
CA LYS A 159 -10.31 23.17 33.83
C LYS A 159 -10.23 22.07 32.77
N LYS A 160 -11.33 21.33 32.60
CA LYS A 160 -11.59 20.60 31.37
C LYS A 160 -11.40 21.61 30.25
N LEU A 161 -10.38 21.36 29.44
CA LEU A 161 -10.08 22.04 28.19
C LEU A 161 -11.41 22.29 27.46
N ASP A 162 -11.74 23.54 27.15
CA ASP A 162 -12.77 23.81 26.15
C ASP A 162 -12.27 23.13 24.86
N SER A 163 -12.90 22.03 24.51
CA SER A 163 -12.49 21.11 23.45
C SER A 163 -12.64 21.67 22.03
N LEU A 164 -12.57 22.99 21.83
CA LEU A 164 -12.97 23.65 20.57
C LEU A 164 -12.24 24.96 20.20
N LEU A 165 -11.04 25.27 20.72
CA LEU A 165 -10.21 26.33 20.12
C LEU A 165 -9.39 25.80 18.94
N VAL A 166 -10.07 25.25 17.94
CA VAL A 166 -9.42 24.91 16.65
C VAL A 166 -9.04 26.22 15.96
N GLY A 167 -7.75 26.55 15.95
CA GLY A 167 -7.20 27.57 15.04
C GLY A 167 -6.73 28.89 15.65
N VAL A 168 -6.50 28.97 16.96
CA VAL A 168 -5.81 30.13 17.58
C VAL A 168 -4.31 29.85 17.64
N ASN A 169 -3.48 30.80 17.20
CA ASN A 169 -2.03 30.67 17.31
C ASN A 169 -1.61 30.71 18.78
N PRO A 170 -0.67 29.86 19.24
CA PRO A 170 -0.17 29.93 20.60
C PRO A 170 0.46 31.30 20.84
N LYS A 171 0.18 31.90 22.00
CA LYS A 171 0.80 33.16 22.41
C LYS A 171 2.29 32.92 22.67
N SER A 172 3.14 33.86 22.24
CA SER A 172 4.59 33.79 22.51
C SER A 172 4.86 33.72 24.02
N PRO A 173 5.40 32.61 24.55
CA PRO A 173 5.71 32.49 25.98
C PRO A 173 6.85 33.47 26.33
N ARG A 174 6.63 34.34 27.32
CA ARG A 174 7.62 35.36 27.78
C ARG A 174 8.16 36.29 26.68
N GLY A 175 7.43 36.44 25.57
CA GLY A 175 7.89 37.20 24.40
C GLY A 175 8.99 36.51 23.59
N LYS A 176 9.24 35.21 23.82
CA LYS A 176 10.19 34.38 23.07
C LYS A 176 9.46 33.58 21.99
N CYS A 177 10.12 33.37 20.86
CA CYS A 177 9.53 32.77 19.66
C CYS A 177 9.89 31.30 19.42
N CYS A 178 10.85 30.76 20.18
CA CYS A 178 11.28 29.38 20.09
C CYS A 178 11.43 28.79 21.50
N TRP A 179 11.16 27.49 21.67
CA TRP A 179 11.45 26.75 22.89
C TRP A 179 11.71 25.27 22.60
N VAL A 180 12.39 24.60 23.52
CA VAL A 180 12.68 23.17 23.45
C VAL A 180 11.98 22.44 24.57
N ASP A 181 11.23 21.40 24.23
CA ASP A 181 10.50 20.53 25.15
C ASP A 181 11.22 19.18 25.29
N ILE A 182 11.59 18.84 26.53
CA ILE A 182 12.20 17.54 26.89
C ILE A 182 11.24 16.64 27.70
N GLY A 183 9.98 17.03 27.86
CA GLY A 183 8.94 16.32 28.61
C GLY A 183 8.96 16.54 30.13
N ALA A 184 10.09 16.98 30.70
CA ALA A 184 10.22 17.33 32.11
C ALA A 184 10.31 18.84 32.36
N GLU A 185 10.88 19.59 31.41
CA GLU A 185 11.12 21.03 31.49
C GLU A 185 11.09 21.65 30.08
N LEU A 186 10.81 22.96 30.00
CA LEU A 186 10.86 23.75 28.77
C LEU A 186 12.04 24.72 28.82
N PHE A 187 12.90 24.68 27.80
CA PHE A 187 14.03 25.61 27.66
C PHE A 187 13.71 26.72 26.66
N PHE A 188 13.88 27.98 27.08
CA PHE A 188 13.64 29.16 26.24
C PHE A 188 14.92 29.84 25.77
N ASP A 189 16.06 29.56 26.41
CA ASP A 189 17.37 30.11 26.07
C ASP A 189 18.40 29.00 25.80
N VAL A 190 19.28 29.22 24.81
CA VAL A 190 20.27 28.23 24.34
C VAL A 190 21.30 27.89 25.41
N SER A 191 21.65 28.84 26.28
CA SER A 191 22.61 28.63 27.37
C SER A 191 22.12 27.61 28.40
N GLU A 192 20.81 27.62 28.70
CA GLU A 192 20.19 26.66 29.63
C GLU A 192 20.21 25.25 29.00
N LEU A 193 19.82 25.16 27.72
CA LEU A 193 19.89 23.91 26.96
C LEU A 193 21.31 23.33 26.91
N GLN A 194 22.33 24.15 26.64
CA GLN A 194 23.72 23.70 26.62
C GLN A 194 24.19 23.18 27.98
N SER A 195 23.73 23.78 29.08
CA SER A 195 24.06 23.28 30.42
C SER A 195 23.43 21.91 30.71
N TRP A 196 22.21 21.67 30.21
CA TRP A 196 21.55 20.36 30.29
C TRP A 196 22.28 19.31 29.44
N LEU A 197 22.68 19.67 28.21
CA LEU A 197 23.44 18.79 27.29
C LEU A 197 24.83 18.37 27.83
N GLN A 198 25.40 19.14 28.76
CA GLN A 198 26.70 18.86 29.38
C GLN A 198 26.59 18.11 30.72
N GLY A 199 25.39 17.96 31.28
CA GLY A 199 25.15 17.23 32.53
C GLY A 199 25.29 15.71 32.35
N PRO A 200 25.66 14.94 33.39
CA PRO A 200 25.67 13.49 33.32
C PRO A 200 24.22 12.97 33.22
N ASN A 201 23.90 12.30 32.10
CA ASN A 201 22.64 11.59 31.90
C ASN A 201 22.58 10.33 32.79
N GLU A 202 22.53 10.48 34.11
CA GLU A 202 22.13 9.38 35.00
C GLU A 202 20.61 9.23 34.92
N ILE A 203 20.17 8.26 34.11
CA ILE A 203 18.79 7.77 34.07
C ILE A 203 18.55 7.07 35.41
N SER A 204 18.20 7.85 36.43
CA SER A 204 17.73 7.35 37.71
C SER A 204 16.29 6.86 37.51
N GLY A 205 16.06 5.60 37.91
CA GLY A 205 14.77 4.93 37.77
C GLY A 205 13.64 5.67 38.49
N ASP A 206 12.46 5.55 37.87
CA ASP A 206 11.15 6.08 38.25
C ASP A 206 10.87 7.57 37.90
N SER A 207 10.05 7.75 36.84
CA SER A 207 9.24 8.94 36.46
C SER A 207 9.76 10.01 35.47
N PHE A 208 10.61 9.67 34.49
CA PHE A 208 10.75 10.53 33.28
C PHE A 208 9.70 10.16 32.23
N GLN A 209 8.63 10.93 32.12
CA GLN A 209 7.67 10.81 31.03
C GLN A 209 8.24 11.59 29.82
N GLN A 210 8.91 10.87 28.91
CA GLN A 210 9.43 11.47 27.67
C GLN A 210 8.28 12.05 26.83
N PRO A 211 8.52 13.12 26.06
CA PRO A 211 7.47 13.71 25.23
C PRO A 211 7.05 12.72 24.15
N GLU A 212 5.73 12.62 23.92
CA GLU A 212 5.17 11.70 22.94
C GLU A 212 5.58 12.07 21.52
N LEU A 213 6.03 11.06 20.76
CA LEU A 213 6.44 11.18 19.37
C LEU A 213 5.44 10.49 18.45
N TYR A 214 5.14 11.15 17.33
CA TYR A 214 4.22 10.65 16.31
C TYR A 214 4.98 10.28 15.03
N ASP A 215 4.43 9.39 14.21
CA ASP A 215 5.05 8.92 12.95
C ASP A 215 5.41 10.05 11.97
N PHE A 216 4.68 11.15 12.13
CA PHE A 216 4.71 12.32 11.28
C PHE A 216 5.68 13.41 11.76
N ASP A 217 6.34 13.21 12.90
CA ASP A 217 7.31 14.14 13.44
C ASP A 217 8.63 14.07 12.66
N HIS A 218 9.30 15.23 12.54
CA HIS A 218 10.58 15.34 11.84
C HIS A 218 11.71 15.01 12.80
N VAL A 219 12.17 13.76 12.77
CA VAL A 219 13.34 13.31 13.53
C VAL A 219 14.61 13.54 12.70
N HIS A 220 15.62 14.14 13.30
CA HIS A 220 16.89 14.41 12.63
C HIS A 220 17.67 13.11 12.35
N PHE A 221 18.26 13.00 11.16
CA PHE A 221 18.92 11.78 10.67
C PHE A 221 20.18 11.36 11.46
N ASP A 222 20.80 12.25 12.23
CA ASP A 222 21.95 11.88 13.08
C ASP A 222 21.54 11.40 14.50
N SER A 223 20.25 11.45 14.85
CA SER A 223 19.77 11.12 16.20
C SER A 223 19.95 9.65 16.56
N ASN A 224 20.44 9.38 17.78
CA ASN A 224 20.49 8.04 18.38
C ASN A 224 19.21 7.74 19.19
N LEU A 225 18.74 6.50 19.16
CA LEU A 225 17.44 6.09 19.71
C LEU A 225 17.38 6.02 21.23
N MET A 226 18.51 5.69 21.88
CA MET A 226 18.60 5.53 23.33
C MET A 226 18.75 6.87 24.06
N SER A 227 18.78 7.97 23.33
CA SER A 227 19.04 9.30 23.83
C SER A 227 17.73 10.01 24.22
N PRO A 228 17.76 10.90 25.23
CA PRO A 228 16.59 11.69 25.60
C PRO A 228 16.04 12.49 24.41
N VAL A 229 14.72 12.62 24.32
CA VAL A 229 14.03 13.34 23.25
C VAL A 229 14.03 14.84 23.53
N ALA A 230 14.40 15.64 22.54
CA ALA A 230 14.25 17.09 22.57
C ALA A 230 13.47 17.58 21.34
N ILE A 231 12.32 18.20 21.59
CA ILE A 231 11.41 18.71 20.56
C ILE A 231 11.57 20.23 20.47
N LEU A 232 12.05 20.73 19.34
CA LEU A 232 12.14 22.16 19.06
C LEU A 232 10.83 22.67 18.45
N TYR A 233 10.20 23.61 19.13
CA TYR A 233 9.11 24.43 18.59
C TYR A 233 9.67 25.77 18.14
N GLY A 234 9.47 26.12 16.87
CA GLY A 234 9.89 27.40 16.32
C GLY A 234 9.67 27.49 14.81
N ALA A 235 9.78 28.72 14.28
CA ALA A 235 9.59 29.00 12.86
C ALA A 235 10.93 29.20 12.15
N LEU A 236 11.10 28.56 11.00
CA LEU A 236 12.23 28.82 10.09
C LEU A 236 12.25 30.30 9.69
N GLY A 237 13.40 30.95 9.88
CA GLY A 237 13.60 32.37 9.57
C GLY A 237 13.66 33.29 10.80
N THR A 238 13.48 32.77 12.01
CA THR A 238 13.85 33.47 13.26
C THR A 238 15.31 33.22 13.61
N GLU A 239 15.93 34.16 14.31
CA GLU A 239 17.30 33.98 14.82
C GLU A 239 17.37 32.89 15.90
N CYS A 240 16.36 32.82 16.78
CA CYS A 240 16.27 31.78 17.81
C CYS A 240 16.26 30.36 17.23
N PHE A 241 15.53 30.13 16.13
CA PHE A 241 15.45 28.80 15.52
C PHE A 241 16.82 28.35 15.04
N ARG A 242 17.60 29.26 14.44
CA ARG A 242 18.94 28.97 13.94
C ARG A 242 19.90 28.55 15.06
N GLU A 243 19.89 29.25 16.19
CA GLU A 243 20.80 28.94 17.31
C GLU A 243 20.46 27.60 17.97
N PHE A 244 19.18 27.36 18.24
CA PHE A 244 18.72 26.08 18.78
C PHE A 244 18.98 24.92 17.82
N HIS A 245 18.69 25.10 16.54
CA HIS A 245 18.89 24.08 15.51
C HIS A 245 20.37 23.66 15.43
N LEU A 246 21.31 24.61 15.31
CA LEU A 246 22.74 24.30 15.24
C LEU A 246 23.23 23.54 16.48
N THR A 247 22.80 23.96 17.68
CA THR A 247 23.18 23.31 18.94
C THR A 247 22.63 21.88 19.04
N LEU A 248 21.37 21.67 18.66
CA LEU A 248 20.73 20.36 18.71
C LEU A 248 21.24 19.40 17.63
N VAL A 249 21.61 19.91 16.44
CA VAL A 249 22.25 19.11 15.39
C VAL A 249 23.62 18.61 15.84
N GLU A 250 24.44 19.47 16.46
CA GLU A 250 25.74 19.08 17.02
C GLU A 250 25.56 18.03 18.13
N ALA A 251 24.61 18.24 19.05
CA ALA A 251 24.28 17.27 20.09
C ALA A 251 23.74 15.94 19.56
N ALA A 252 22.95 15.97 18.47
CA ALA A 252 22.45 14.78 17.81
C ALA A 252 23.59 13.99 17.15
N LYS A 253 24.53 14.66 16.48
CA LYS A 253 25.75 14.05 15.91
C LYS A 253 26.63 13.38 16.95
N GLU A 254 26.72 13.97 18.14
CA GLU A 254 27.41 13.37 19.28
C GLU A 254 26.62 12.23 19.96
N GLY A 255 25.39 11.96 19.50
CA GLY A 255 24.52 10.90 20.03
C GLY A 255 23.91 11.21 21.40
N LYS A 256 23.92 12.47 21.84
CA LYS A 256 23.45 12.88 23.18
C LYS A 256 21.94 13.05 23.26
N VAL A 257 21.28 13.38 22.16
CA VAL A 257 19.85 13.73 22.11
C VAL A 257 19.20 13.19 20.85
N LYS A 258 17.92 12.81 20.96
CA LYS A 258 17.03 12.57 19.83
C LYS A 258 16.34 13.88 19.45
N TYR A 259 16.82 14.52 18.40
CA TYR A 259 16.37 15.84 17.97
C TYR A 259 15.15 15.75 17.06
N VAL A 260 14.09 16.47 17.42
CA VAL A 260 12.81 16.54 16.68
C VAL A 260 12.41 18.00 16.47
N VAL A 261 11.85 18.33 15.31
CA VAL A 261 11.32 19.68 15.00
C VAL A 261 9.82 19.63 14.75
N ARG A 262 9.09 20.53 15.44
CA ARG A 262 7.68 20.83 15.18
C ARG A 262 7.56 22.30 14.75
N PRO A 263 7.40 22.59 13.44
CA PRO A 263 7.39 23.96 12.95
C PRO A 263 6.16 24.74 13.42
N VAL A 264 6.38 25.81 14.18
CA VAL A 264 5.28 26.65 14.71
C VAL A 264 5.71 28.11 14.70
N LEU A 265 4.81 28.98 14.25
CA LEU A 265 4.95 30.43 14.39
C LEU A 265 3.96 30.95 15.44
N PRO A 266 4.42 31.33 16.65
CA PRO A 266 3.57 31.92 17.68
C PRO A 266 3.06 33.31 17.32
N SER A 267 1.91 33.71 17.87
CA SER A 267 1.38 35.06 17.68
C SER A 267 2.26 36.09 18.40
N GLY A 268 2.62 37.17 17.72
CA GLY A 268 3.53 38.22 18.23
C GLY A 268 4.97 38.12 17.71
N CYS A 269 5.35 36.97 17.14
CA CYS A 269 6.68 36.72 16.59
C CYS A 269 6.84 37.12 15.11
N GLU A 270 5.77 37.58 14.48
CA GLU A 270 5.72 37.94 13.06
C GLU A 270 6.71 39.05 12.66
N GLY A 271 7.06 39.94 13.61
CA GLY A 271 8.06 40.99 13.40
C GLY A 271 9.52 40.54 13.63
N GLU A 272 9.74 39.39 14.26
CA GLU A 272 11.07 38.81 14.52
C GLU A 272 11.48 37.76 13.49
N VAL A 273 10.53 37.28 12.68
CA VAL A 273 10.79 36.40 11.55
C VAL A 273 11.24 37.25 10.35
N GLY A 274 12.24 36.78 9.61
CA GLY A 274 12.65 37.43 8.35
C GLY A 274 11.47 37.67 7.39
N PRO A 275 11.60 38.60 6.42
CA PRO A 275 10.48 39.13 5.61
C PRO A 275 9.66 38.05 4.88
N CYS A 276 10.27 36.91 4.56
CA CYS A 276 9.59 35.81 3.88
C CYS A 276 8.89 34.80 4.80
N GLY A 277 9.23 34.74 6.09
CA GLY A 277 8.73 33.71 7.00
C GLY A 277 7.37 34.02 7.65
N ALA A 278 6.90 35.28 7.61
CA ALA A 278 5.56 35.66 8.09
C ALA A 278 4.48 35.65 6.99
N ILE A 279 4.87 35.38 5.72
CA ILE A 279 3.95 35.51 4.59
C ILE A 279 2.87 34.43 4.65
N GLY A 280 1.62 34.87 4.58
CA GLY A 280 0.45 34.00 4.59
C GLY A 280 -0.07 33.64 5.99
N ALA A 281 0.53 34.18 7.07
CA ALA A 281 0.19 33.85 8.45
C ALA A 281 -0.94 34.71 9.09
N MET A 282 -1.24 35.90 8.53
CA MET A 282 -2.09 36.92 9.17
C MET A 282 -3.60 36.76 8.92
N ASP A 283 -3.99 36.44 7.68
CA ASP A 283 -5.39 36.47 7.26
C ASP A 283 -6.05 35.10 7.35
N SER A 284 -7.40 35.08 7.42
CA SER A 284 -8.17 33.83 7.29
C SER A 284 -7.86 33.15 5.96
N LEU A 285 -7.55 31.85 5.99
CA LEU A 285 -7.14 31.10 4.82
C LEU A 285 -8.32 30.88 3.87
N ASN A 286 -8.21 31.34 2.62
CA ASN A 286 -9.13 30.94 1.56
C ASN A 286 -8.74 29.54 1.06
N LEU A 287 -9.71 28.62 0.98
CA LEU A 287 -9.47 27.25 0.56
C LEU A 287 -9.66 27.09 -0.95
N GLY A 288 -8.87 26.20 -1.56
CA GLY A 288 -9.03 25.75 -2.94
C GLY A 288 -9.73 24.40 -3.04
N GLY A 289 -10.01 23.94 -4.27
CA GLY A 289 -10.45 22.56 -4.53
C GLY A 289 -11.94 22.26 -4.34
N TYR A 290 -12.81 23.27 -4.34
CA TYR A 290 -14.26 23.10 -4.29
C TYR A 290 -14.93 23.49 -5.61
N GLY A 291 -16.10 22.91 -5.88
CA GLY A 291 -16.99 23.32 -6.97
C GLY A 291 -18.12 24.22 -6.48
N VAL A 292 -18.58 25.14 -7.33
CA VAL A 292 -19.77 25.97 -7.06
C VAL A 292 -20.82 25.64 -8.10
N GLU A 293 -21.99 25.22 -7.65
CA GLU A 293 -23.14 24.95 -8.51
C GLU A 293 -24.15 26.08 -8.40
N LEU A 294 -24.63 26.57 -9.54
CA LEU A 294 -25.77 27.48 -9.63
C LEU A 294 -26.97 26.71 -10.20
N ALA A 295 -27.63 25.94 -9.34
CA ALA A 295 -28.77 25.13 -9.72
C ALA A 295 -29.99 26.00 -10.08
N LEU A 296 -30.60 25.72 -11.24
CA LEU A 296 -31.85 26.35 -11.66
C LEU A 296 -33.03 25.70 -10.92
N LYS A 297 -33.56 26.36 -9.89
CA LYS A 297 -34.64 25.81 -9.04
C LYS A 297 -35.99 25.62 -9.75
N ASN A 298 -36.26 26.36 -10.83
CA ASN A 298 -37.50 26.26 -11.60
C ASN A 298 -37.27 25.54 -12.93
N MET A 299 -37.12 24.21 -12.90
CA MET A 299 -37.09 23.37 -14.12
C MET A 299 -38.46 22.76 -14.48
N GLU A 300 -39.46 22.87 -13.59
CA GLU A 300 -40.72 22.09 -13.66
C GLU A 300 -41.78 22.59 -14.66
N TYR A 301 -41.57 23.71 -15.37
CA TYR A 301 -42.54 24.21 -16.35
C TYR A 301 -42.18 23.83 -17.78
N LYS A 302 -42.01 22.53 -18.09
CA LYS A 302 -41.89 22.09 -19.49
C LYS A 302 -41.97 20.56 -19.75
N ALA A 303 -42.66 19.78 -18.92
CA ALA A 303 -43.07 18.44 -19.35
C ALA A 303 -44.18 18.58 -20.40
N MET A 304 -43.80 18.63 -21.68
CA MET A 304 -44.73 18.57 -22.81
C MET A 304 -45.22 17.12 -22.99
N ASP A 305 -46.50 16.99 -23.31
CA ASP A 305 -47.21 15.72 -23.48
C ASP A 305 -46.76 15.01 -24.77
N ASP A 306 -46.16 13.81 -24.64
CA ASP A 306 -45.63 12.97 -25.73
C ASP A 306 -46.69 12.51 -26.75
N SER A 307 -47.96 12.84 -26.52
CA SER A 307 -49.10 12.44 -27.34
C SER A 307 -49.15 13.08 -28.75
N THR A 308 -48.32 14.09 -29.03
CA THR A 308 -48.25 14.79 -30.33
C THR A 308 -47.24 14.19 -31.34
N ILE A 309 -46.45 13.19 -30.94
CA ILE A 309 -45.27 12.68 -31.68
C ILE A 309 -45.62 11.75 -32.87
N LYS A 310 -46.90 11.47 -33.17
CA LYS A 310 -47.31 10.50 -34.21
C LYS A 310 -47.57 11.04 -35.62
N LYS A 311 -47.09 12.23 -35.99
CA LYS A 311 -47.11 12.67 -37.40
C LYS A 311 -45.71 13.04 -37.87
N GLY A 312 -45.09 12.10 -38.60
CA GLY A 312 -43.81 12.33 -39.26
C GLY A 312 -43.88 13.53 -40.19
N VAL A 313 -43.08 14.55 -39.88
CA VAL A 313 -42.75 15.64 -40.79
C VAL A 313 -41.35 15.36 -41.30
N THR A 314 -41.23 15.29 -42.62
CA THR A 314 -39.99 15.09 -43.35
C THR A 314 -39.04 16.26 -43.13
N LEU A 315 -37.77 15.93 -42.89
CA LEU A 315 -36.63 16.85 -42.81
C LEU A 315 -36.52 17.69 -44.09
N GLU A 316 -36.89 18.96 -44.02
CA GLU A 316 -36.45 19.99 -44.96
C GLU A 316 -35.49 20.95 -44.24
N ASP A 317 -34.51 21.47 -44.99
CA ASP A 317 -33.38 22.29 -44.54
C ASP A 317 -33.77 23.44 -43.58
N PRO A 318 -33.01 23.69 -42.49
CA PRO A 318 -33.27 24.75 -41.51
C PRO A 318 -32.92 26.17 -42.02
N HIS A 319 -32.60 26.34 -43.30
CA HIS A 319 -32.33 27.66 -43.88
C HIS A 319 -33.59 28.38 -44.41
N THR A 320 -34.76 27.76 -44.30
CA THR A 320 -36.05 28.32 -44.72
C THR A 320 -37.07 28.41 -43.58
N GLU A 321 -36.62 28.67 -42.35
CA GLU A 321 -37.54 29.07 -41.29
C GLU A 321 -37.87 30.57 -41.35
N ASP A 322 -39.10 30.81 -41.82
CA ASP A 322 -39.98 31.96 -41.72
C ASP A 322 -39.39 33.27 -41.15
N LEU A 323 -38.86 34.13 -42.03
CA LEU A 323 -38.43 35.51 -41.71
C LEU A 323 -39.56 36.39 -41.14
N SER A 324 -40.80 35.90 -41.08
CA SER A 324 -41.95 36.58 -40.49
C SER A 324 -42.04 36.46 -38.97
N GLN A 325 -41.26 35.56 -38.35
CA GLN A 325 -41.26 35.36 -36.90
C GLN A 325 -40.69 36.57 -36.15
N GLU A 326 -41.39 37.01 -35.10
CA GLU A 326 -41.01 38.17 -34.30
C GLU A 326 -39.95 37.79 -33.27
N VAL A 327 -38.71 38.25 -33.47
CA VAL A 327 -37.59 38.00 -32.56
C VAL A 327 -37.38 39.27 -31.72
N ARG A 328 -37.81 39.23 -30.44
CA ARG A 328 -37.74 40.35 -29.47
C ARG A 328 -38.27 41.70 -30.01
N GLY A 329 -39.39 41.67 -30.75
CA GLY A 329 -40.02 42.86 -31.31
C GLY A 329 -39.51 43.29 -32.70
N PHE A 330 -38.62 42.49 -33.31
CA PHE A 330 -38.14 42.70 -34.68
C PHE A 330 -38.68 41.64 -35.63
N ILE A 331 -39.29 42.08 -36.72
CA ILE A 331 -39.72 41.23 -37.84
C ILE A 331 -38.67 41.38 -38.95
N PHE A 332 -37.78 40.39 -39.06
CA PHE A 332 -36.60 40.47 -39.92
C PHE A 332 -36.95 40.54 -41.42
N SER A 333 -38.03 39.89 -41.86
CA SER A 333 -38.58 40.03 -43.22
C SER A 333 -38.86 41.49 -43.59
N LYS A 334 -39.55 42.25 -42.73
CA LYS A 334 -39.83 43.68 -42.97
C LYS A 334 -38.58 44.56 -42.92
N ILE A 335 -37.54 44.17 -42.18
CA ILE A 335 -36.28 44.92 -42.08
C ILE A 335 -35.44 44.68 -43.34
N LEU A 336 -35.37 43.42 -43.79
CA LEU A 336 -34.72 43.01 -45.04
C LEU A 336 -35.40 43.66 -46.26
N GLU A 337 -36.73 43.74 -46.28
CA GLU A 337 -37.49 44.45 -47.33
C GLU A 337 -37.20 45.96 -47.36
N ARG A 338 -36.97 46.59 -46.20
CA ARG A 338 -36.73 48.03 -46.09
C ARG A 338 -35.28 48.43 -46.32
N LYS A 339 -34.34 47.52 -46.08
CA LYS A 339 -32.88 47.75 -46.17
C LYS A 339 -32.18 46.52 -46.78
N PRO A 340 -32.31 46.32 -48.10
CA PRO A 340 -31.69 45.18 -48.79
C PRO A 340 -30.15 45.25 -48.83
N ASP A 341 -29.58 46.44 -48.68
CA ASP A 341 -28.13 46.65 -48.75
C ASP A 341 -27.35 46.13 -47.51
N LEU A 342 -28.03 45.93 -46.37
CA LEU A 342 -27.44 45.48 -45.09
C LEU A 342 -27.77 44.01 -44.75
N THR A 343 -28.09 43.18 -45.76
CA THR A 343 -28.54 41.79 -45.57
C THR A 343 -27.61 40.96 -44.68
N SER A 344 -26.29 41.00 -44.90
CA SER A 344 -25.31 40.25 -44.10
C SER A 344 -25.25 40.72 -42.63
N GLU A 345 -25.38 42.02 -42.40
CA GLU A 345 -25.30 42.63 -41.07
C GLU A 345 -26.61 42.43 -40.29
N ILE A 346 -27.75 42.46 -40.97
CA ILE A 346 -29.07 42.14 -40.42
C ILE A 346 -29.14 40.65 -40.04
N MET A 347 -28.56 39.76 -40.86
CA MET A 347 -28.45 38.34 -40.52
C MET A 347 -27.51 38.11 -39.34
N ALA A 348 -26.34 38.77 -39.31
CA ALA A 348 -25.45 38.72 -38.15
C ALA A 348 -26.10 39.28 -36.87
N PHE A 349 -26.94 40.31 -36.99
CA PHE A 349 -27.70 40.87 -35.87
C PHE A 349 -28.83 39.94 -35.40
N ARG A 350 -29.52 39.27 -36.33
CA ARG A 350 -30.48 38.20 -36.00
C ARG A 350 -29.79 37.07 -35.25
N ASP A 351 -28.64 36.62 -35.74
CA ASP A 351 -27.87 35.54 -35.13
C ASP A 351 -27.35 35.96 -33.74
N TYR A 352 -26.93 37.22 -33.58
CA TYR A 352 -26.58 37.79 -32.28
C TYR A 352 -27.78 37.80 -31.31
N LEU A 353 -28.96 38.28 -31.74
CA LEU A 353 -30.15 38.31 -30.88
C LEU A 353 -30.59 36.90 -30.48
N LEU A 354 -30.53 35.93 -31.39
CA LEU A 354 -30.83 34.53 -31.12
C LEU A 354 -29.78 33.86 -30.20
N SER A 355 -28.51 34.26 -30.29
CA SER A 355 -27.45 33.79 -29.39
C SER A 355 -27.53 34.42 -27.98
N SER A 356 -28.10 35.62 -27.86
CA SER A 356 -28.23 36.35 -26.59
C SER A 356 -29.41 35.91 -25.72
N THR A 357 -30.27 35.02 -26.25
CA THR A 357 -31.41 34.45 -25.54
C THR A 357 -31.08 33.10 -24.93
N ILE A 358 -31.24 32.99 -23.61
CA ILE A 358 -31.59 31.71 -22.96
C ILE A 358 -32.97 31.35 -23.51
N SER A 359 -33.04 30.47 -24.50
CA SER A 359 -34.30 30.14 -25.18
C SER A 359 -35.24 29.42 -24.22
N ASP A 360 -36.37 30.05 -23.91
CA ASP A 360 -37.48 29.45 -23.15
C ASP A 360 -38.25 28.38 -23.97
N THR A 361 -37.83 28.01 -25.18
CA THR A 361 -38.46 26.96 -25.99
C THR A 361 -37.38 26.19 -26.73
N LEU A 362 -36.93 25.08 -26.16
CA LEU A 362 -36.15 24.05 -26.87
C LEU A 362 -37.13 22.93 -27.21
N ASP A 363 -37.20 22.55 -28.48
CA ASP A 363 -38.05 21.46 -28.91
C ASP A 363 -37.38 20.11 -28.60
N VAL A 364 -38.17 19.10 -28.22
CA VAL A 364 -37.67 17.80 -27.71
C VAL A 364 -36.79 17.07 -28.72
N TRP A 365 -37.02 17.22 -30.03
CA TRP A 365 -36.20 16.58 -31.07
C TRP A 365 -34.82 17.23 -31.24
N GLU A 366 -34.66 18.51 -30.93
CA GLU A 366 -33.35 19.19 -30.97
C GLU A 366 -32.40 18.67 -29.88
N LEU A 367 -32.94 18.06 -28.83
CA LEU A 367 -32.16 17.48 -27.73
C LEU A 367 -31.60 16.10 -28.07
N LYS A 368 -32.16 15.37 -29.03
CA LYS A 368 -31.83 13.95 -29.26
C LYS A 368 -30.37 13.71 -29.71
N ASP A 369 -29.87 14.54 -30.61
CA ASP A 369 -28.50 14.43 -31.13
C ASP A 369 -27.52 15.39 -30.40
N LEU A 370 -27.98 16.13 -29.39
CA LEU A 370 -27.22 17.18 -28.72
C LEU A 370 -25.91 16.67 -28.09
N GLY A 371 -25.93 15.48 -27.50
CA GLY A 371 -24.74 14.84 -26.96
C GLY A 371 -23.66 14.58 -28.03
N HIS A 372 -24.06 14.06 -29.19
CA HIS A 372 -23.15 13.81 -30.31
C HIS A 372 -22.63 15.12 -30.93
N GLN A 373 -23.50 16.14 -31.06
CA GLN A 373 -23.11 17.48 -31.53
C GLN A 373 -22.09 18.12 -30.59
N THR A 374 -22.28 17.97 -29.27
CA THR A 374 -21.35 18.44 -28.24
C THR A 374 -20.00 17.75 -28.36
N ALA A 375 -19.99 16.42 -28.52
CA ALA A 375 -18.75 15.67 -28.70
C ALA A 375 -17.99 16.13 -29.95
N GLN A 376 -18.68 16.31 -31.07
CA GLN A 376 -18.09 16.82 -32.31
C GLN A 376 -17.52 18.24 -32.12
N LYS A 377 -18.24 19.12 -31.41
CA LYS A 377 -17.77 20.49 -31.16
C LYS A 377 -16.48 20.52 -30.36
N ILE A 378 -16.35 19.65 -29.35
CA ILE A 378 -15.16 19.54 -28.50
C ILE A 378 -13.98 19.01 -29.31
N VAL A 379 -14.15 17.93 -30.08
CA VAL A 379 -13.07 17.33 -30.87
C VAL A 379 -12.57 18.27 -31.99
N GLN A 380 -13.45 19.08 -32.57
CA GLN A 380 -13.09 20.05 -33.61
C GLN A 380 -12.47 21.35 -33.09
N ALA A 381 -12.48 21.58 -31.77
CA ALA A 381 -11.92 22.79 -31.18
C ALA A 381 -10.38 22.79 -31.22
N SER A 382 -9.78 23.98 -31.27
CA SER A 382 -8.32 24.13 -31.19
C SER A 382 -7.75 23.75 -29.82
N ASP A 383 -8.49 24.05 -28.75
CA ASP A 383 -8.23 23.56 -27.40
C ASP A 383 -9.48 22.79 -26.91
N PRO A 384 -9.48 21.46 -27.06
CA PRO A 384 -10.62 20.63 -26.69
C PRO A 384 -10.92 20.65 -25.18
N LEU A 385 -9.91 20.74 -24.31
CA LEU A 385 -10.12 20.75 -22.86
C LEU A 385 -10.78 22.05 -22.40
N GLN A 386 -10.32 23.19 -22.93
CA GLN A 386 -10.96 24.46 -22.67
C GLN A 386 -12.40 24.49 -23.23
N SER A 387 -12.60 24.02 -24.46
CA SER A 387 -13.94 23.97 -25.06
C SER A 387 -14.88 23.08 -24.25
N MET A 388 -14.41 21.94 -23.77
CA MET A 388 -15.20 21.04 -22.92
C MET A 388 -15.58 21.73 -21.60
N GLN A 389 -14.64 22.42 -20.95
CA GLN A 389 -14.93 23.14 -19.71
C GLN A 389 -15.94 24.28 -19.92
N GLU A 390 -15.79 25.07 -20.99
CA GLU A 390 -16.68 26.21 -21.28
C GLU A 390 -18.11 25.75 -21.58
N ILE A 391 -18.26 24.69 -22.36
CA ILE A 391 -19.57 24.08 -22.65
C ILE A 391 -20.18 23.54 -21.37
N ASN A 392 -19.40 22.79 -20.56
CA ASN A 392 -19.90 22.14 -19.35
C ASN A 392 -20.32 23.15 -18.27
N GLN A 393 -19.59 24.25 -18.11
CA GLN A 393 -19.90 25.28 -17.11
C GLN A 393 -21.06 26.20 -17.51
N ASN A 394 -21.26 26.42 -18.82
CA ASN A 394 -22.25 27.36 -19.33
C ASN A 394 -23.34 26.69 -20.17
N PHE A 395 -23.53 25.36 -20.02
CA PHE A 395 -24.36 24.55 -20.90
C PHE A 395 -25.73 25.15 -21.22
N PRO A 396 -26.55 25.62 -20.25
CA PRO A 396 -27.87 26.19 -20.54
C PRO A 396 -27.85 27.39 -21.51
N SER A 397 -26.75 28.14 -21.57
CA SER A 397 -26.59 29.27 -22.49
C SER A 397 -26.09 28.85 -23.88
N VAL A 398 -25.43 27.69 -23.98
CA VAL A 398 -24.75 27.23 -25.21
C VAL A 398 -25.62 26.23 -25.99
N VAL A 399 -26.63 25.62 -25.37
CA VAL A 399 -27.51 24.60 -25.98
C VAL A 399 -28.11 25.02 -27.32
N SER A 400 -28.65 26.24 -27.42
CA SER A 400 -29.29 26.74 -28.64
C SER A 400 -28.32 26.92 -29.82
N SER A 401 -27.04 27.14 -29.53
CA SER A 401 -25.99 27.19 -30.54
C SER A 401 -25.53 25.79 -30.96
N LEU A 402 -25.56 24.82 -30.04
CA LEU A 402 -25.10 23.44 -30.29
C LEU A 402 -26.12 22.67 -31.13
N SER A 403 -27.42 22.85 -30.88
CA SER A 403 -28.49 22.14 -31.62
C SER A 403 -28.47 22.44 -33.12
N ARG A 404 -28.01 23.62 -33.51
CA ARG A 404 -27.89 24.07 -34.91
C ARG A 404 -26.69 23.50 -35.66
N MET A 405 -25.78 22.80 -34.97
CA MET A 405 -24.56 22.26 -35.58
C MET A 405 -24.87 20.98 -36.37
N LYS A 406 -24.42 20.92 -37.63
CA LYS A 406 -24.59 19.73 -38.46
C LYS A 406 -23.69 18.58 -37.95
N LEU A 407 -24.31 17.44 -37.68
CA LEU A 407 -23.63 16.23 -37.24
C LEU A 407 -22.93 15.53 -38.42
N ASN A 408 -21.73 15.01 -38.18
CA ASN A 408 -21.01 14.15 -39.10
C ASN A 408 -21.30 12.67 -38.78
N ASP A 409 -21.71 11.90 -39.79
CA ASP A 409 -22.08 10.49 -39.63
C ASP A 409 -20.91 9.63 -39.12
N SER A 410 -19.66 9.96 -39.49
CA SER A 410 -18.47 9.22 -39.01
C SER A 410 -18.27 9.32 -37.50
N VAL A 411 -18.56 10.48 -36.89
CA VAL A 411 -18.47 10.68 -35.43
C VAL A 411 -19.56 9.86 -34.73
N LYS A 412 -20.78 9.86 -35.29
CA LYS A 412 -21.92 9.11 -34.78
C LYS A 412 -21.68 7.60 -34.81
N ASP A 413 -21.19 7.09 -35.93
CA ASP A 413 -20.91 5.67 -36.11
C ASP A 413 -19.81 5.18 -35.15
N GLU A 414 -18.77 5.99 -34.92
CA GLU A 414 -17.70 5.67 -33.97
C GLU A 414 -18.21 5.62 -32.52
N ILE A 415 -19.01 6.61 -32.12
CA ILE A 415 -19.63 6.64 -30.78
C ILE A 415 -20.53 5.42 -30.57
N ILE A 416 -21.38 5.07 -31.54
CA ILE A 416 -22.26 3.90 -31.47
C ILE A 416 -21.45 2.60 -31.40
N ALA A 417 -20.31 2.51 -32.11
CA ALA A 417 -19.43 1.36 -32.02
C ALA A 417 -18.82 1.21 -30.62
N ASN A 418 -18.34 2.30 -30.03
CA ASN A 418 -17.80 2.32 -28.66
C ASN A 418 -18.88 2.01 -27.61
N GLN A 419 -20.12 2.45 -27.83
CA GLN A 419 -21.26 2.18 -26.95
C GLN A 419 -21.68 0.71 -26.85
N ARG A 420 -21.19 -0.15 -27.76
CA ARG A 420 -21.38 -1.61 -27.63
C ARG A 420 -20.57 -2.20 -26.48
N MET A 421 -19.47 -1.55 -26.11
CA MET A 421 -18.58 -1.99 -25.04
C MET A 421 -18.88 -1.27 -23.71
N ILE A 422 -19.23 0.02 -23.77
CA ILE A 422 -19.49 0.85 -22.60
C ILE A 422 -20.90 1.44 -22.70
N PRO A 423 -21.75 1.30 -21.65
CA PRO A 423 -23.08 1.90 -21.66
C PRO A 423 -23.05 3.42 -21.96
N PRO A 424 -24.00 3.95 -22.73
CA PRO A 424 -24.07 5.38 -23.04
C PRO A 424 -24.21 6.21 -21.75
N GLY A 425 -23.55 7.37 -21.69
CA GLY A 425 -23.58 8.27 -20.52
C GLY A 425 -22.70 7.83 -19.34
N LYS A 426 -22.16 6.61 -19.35
CA LYS A 426 -21.26 6.16 -18.29
C LYS A 426 -19.90 6.83 -18.43
N SER A 427 -19.46 7.49 -17.36
CA SER A 427 -18.12 8.07 -17.28
C SER A 427 -17.18 7.15 -16.50
N LEU A 428 -15.95 7.00 -16.97
CA LEU A 428 -14.87 6.21 -16.36
C LEU A 428 -13.56 6.99 -16.47
N MET A 429 -12.69 6.89 -15.47
CA MET A 429 -11.36 7.49 -15.52
C MET A 429 -10.34 6.49 -14.98
N ALA A 430 -9.19 6.41 -15.63
CA ALA A 430 -8.05 5.65 -15.18
C ALA A 430 -6.78 6.49 -15.21
N LEU A 431 -5.99 6.37 -14.15
CA LEU A 431 -4.64 6.93 -14.05
C LEU A 431 -3.66 5.78 -14.20
N ASN A 432 -2.79 5.82 -15.20
CA ASN A 432 -1.85 4.75 -15.57
C ASN A 432 -2.52 3.37 -15.73
N GLY A 433 -3.79 3.29 -16.12
CA GLY A 433 -4.51 2.01 -16.35
C GLY A 433 -5.35 1.46 -15.19
N ALA A 434 -5.31 2.04 -13.98
CA ALA A 434 -6.24 1.67 -12.90
C ALA A 434 -7.38 2.64 -12.79
N LEU A 435 -8.56 2.07 -12.56
CA LEU A 435 -9.82 2.79 -12.49
C LEU A 435 -9.92 3.58 -11.20
N ILE A 436 -10.31 4.85 -11.34
CA ILE A 436 -10.61 5.74 -10.23
C ILE A 436 -12.12 5.98 -10.21
N ASN A 437 -12.72 5.88 -9.01
CA ASN A 437 -14.12 6.24 -8.85
C ASN A 437 -14.28 7.78 -8.97
N ILE A 438 -15.02 8.23 -9.98
CA ILE A 438 -15.20 9.66 -10.28
C ILE A 438 -16.09 10.35 -9.23
N GLU A 439 -16.96 9.60 -8.55
CA GLU A 439 -17.84 10.15 -7.53
C GLU A 439 -17.03 10.58 -6.30
N ASP A 440 -16.14 9.70 -5.84
CA ASP A 440 -15.29 9.92 -4.65
C ASP A 440 -14.05 10.79 -4.92
N ILE A 441 -13.74 11.11 -6.19
CA ILE A 441 -12.51 11.81 -6.52
C ILE A 441 -12.54 13.30 -6.11
N ASP A 442 -11.66 13.70 -5.20
CA ASP A 442 -11.45 15.11 -4.87
C ASP A 442 -10.14 15.63 -5.48
N LEU A 443 -9.99 16.95 -5.61
CA LEU A 443 -8.76 17.55 -6.14
C LEU A 443 -7.54 17.17 -5.30
N TYR A 444 -7.67 17.16 -3.97
CA TYR A 444 -6.58 16.80 -3.06
C TYR A 444 -6.20 15.32 -3.22
N LEU A 445 -7.19 14.42 -3.25
CA LEU A 445 -6.95 13.00 -3.48
C LEU A 445 -6.29 12.74 -4.84
N LEU A 446 -6.74 13.43 -5.90
CA LEU A 446 -6.17 13.30 -7.24
C LEU A 446 -4.71 13.78 -7.28
N ILE A 447 -4.38 14.88 -6.59
CA ILE A 447 -3.01 15.37 -6.46
C ILE A 447 -2.15 14.37 -5.69
N ASP A 448 -2.68 13.78 -4.62
CA ASP A 448 -1.96 12.79 -3.82
C ASP A 448 -1.65 11.52 -4.63
N LEU A 449 -2.61 11.04 -5.42
CA LEU A 449 -2.41 9.93 -6.35
C LEU A 449 -1.36 10.27 -7.42
N VAL A 450 -1.47 11.45 -8.03
CA VAL A 450 -0.52 11.93 -9.05
C VAL A 450 0.89 12.11 -8.47
N HIS A 451 1.00 12.66 -7.27
CA HIS A 451 2.26 12.80 -6.54
C HIS A 451 2.92 11.44 -6.32
N GLN A 452 2.17 10.44 -5.86
CA GLN A 452 2.69 9.09 -5.65
C GLN A 452 3.22 8.47 -6.96
N GLU A 453 2.49 8.64 -8.08
CA GLU A 453 2.94 8.16 -9.40
C GLU A 453 4.21 8.87 -9.88
N LEU A 454 4.29 10.20 -9.75
CA LEU A 454 5.47 10.97 -10.15
C LEU A 454 6.69 10.64 -9.28
N SER A 455 6.49 10.49 -7.97
CA SER A 455 7.57 10.12 -7.04
C SER A 455 8.14 8.74 -7.38
N LEU A 456 7.28 7.76 -7.72
CA LEU A 456 7.71 6.45 -8.21
C LEU A 456 8.42 6.53 -9.56
N ALA A 457 7.93 7.35 -10.49
CA ALA A 457 8.57 7.58 -11.78
C ALA A 457 9.98 8.17 -11.62
N ASP A 458 10.13 9.16 -10.72
CA ASP A 458 11.39 9.79 -10.38
C ASP A 458 12.38 8.77 -9.80
N GLN A 459 11.95 7.94 -8.85
CA GLN A 459 12.76 6.84 -8.30
C GLN A 459 13.27 5.89 -9.39
N PHE A 460 12.42 5.50 -10.33
CA PHE A 460 12.80 4.59 -11.43
C PHE A 460 13.72 5.26 -12.46
N SER A 461 13.53 6.54 -12.73
CA SER A 461 14.43 7.31 -13.59
C SER A 461 15.85 7.38 -13.01
N LYS A 462 15.97 7.51 -11.67
CA LYS A 462 17.26 7.53 -10.97
C LYS A 462 17.96 6.17 -10.99
N LEU A 463 17.22 5.07 -11.17
CA LEU A 463 17.74 3.73 -11.47
C LEU A 463 18.19 3.55 -12.93
N LYS A 464 18.21 4.63 -13.74
CA LYS A 464 18.60 4.65 -15.16
C LYS A 464 17.67 3.83 -16.08
N LEU A 465 16.42 3.62 -15.68
CA LEU A 465 15.43 2.97 -16.54
C LEU A 465 14.93 3.93 -17.63
N PRO A 466 14.76 3.47 -18.89
CA PRO A 466 14.17 4.29 -19.95
C PRO A 466 12.73 4.71 -19.61
N GLY A 467 12.35 5.94 -19.99
CA GLY A 467 11.01 6.50 -19.70
C GLY A 467 9.85 5.66 -20.24
N SER A 468 10.02 5.00 -21.39
CA SER A 468 9.04 4.06 -21.96
C SER A 468 8.81 2.84 -21.06
N THR A 469 9.89 2.30 -20.48
CA THR A 469 9.82 1.20 -19.53
C THR A 469 9.18 1.65 -18.23
N VAL A 470 9.52 2.83 -17.72
CA VAL A 470 8.88 3.42 -16.53
C VAL A 470 7.37 3.53 -16.73
N ARG A 471 6.91 4.04 -17.87
CA ARG A 471 5.48 4.09 -18.19
C ARG A 471 4.85 2.69 -18.24
N LYS A 472 5.52 1.70 -18.86
CA LYS A 472 5.05 0.31 -18.90
C LYS A 472 4.92 -0.27 -17.48
N LEU A 473 5.93 -0.07 -16.63
CA LEU A 473 5.93 -0.49 -15.23
C LEU A 473 4.79 0.16 -14.44
N LEU A 474 4.62 1.48 -14.52
CA LEU A 474 3.53 2.18 -13.85
C LEU A 474 2.15 1.76 -14.37
N SER A 475 2.08 1.34 -15.64
CA SER A 475 0.84 0.82 -16.25
C SER A 475 0.48 -0.60 -15.84
N THR A 476 1.41 -1.36 -15.26
CA THR A 476 1.12 -2.74 -14.84
C THR A 476 0.07 -2.79 -13.74
N VAL A 477 -0.79 -3.79 -13.87
CA VAL A 477 -1.85 -4.09 -12.92
C VAL A 477 -1.47 -5.39 -12.23
N THR A 478 -1.40 -5.36 -10.91
CA THR A 478 -1.17 -6.57 -10.11
C THR A 478 -2.39 -7.47 -10.27
N PRO A 479 -2.22 -8.77 -10.62
CA PRO A 479 -3.35 -9.69 -10.63
C PRO A 479 -4.03 -9.70 -9.26
N PRO A 480 -5.36 -9.83 -9.20
CA PRO A 480 -6.07 -9.91 -7.92
C PRO A 480 -5.50 -11.08 -7.11
N GLU A 481 -5.16 -10.83 -5.85
CA GLU A 481 -4.72 -11.87 -4.93
C GLU A 481 -5.83 -12.93 -4.82
N SER A 482 -5.59 -14.12 -5.37
CA SER A 482 -6.49 -15.23 -5.13
C SER A 482 -6.16 -15.78 -3.75
N ASP A 483 -7.02 -15.55 -2.77
CA ASP A 483 -6.86 -16.00 -1.36
C ASP A 483 -6.77 -17.54 -1.20
N THR A 484 -6.79 -18.30 -2.29
CA THR A 484 -6.92 -19.75 -2.31
C THR A 484 -5.60 -20.45 -2.59
N PHE A 485 -4.83 -20.69 -1.52
CA PHE A 485 -3.61 -21.49 -1.59
C PHE A 485 -3.92 -22.98 -1.37
N ARG A 486 -3.36 -23.84 -2.24
CA ARG A 486 -3.42 -25.29 -2.07
C ARG A 486 -2.17 -25.79 -1.39
N VAL A 487 -2.33 -26.64 -0.39
CA VAL A 487 -1.24 -27.32 0.31
C VAL A 487 -1.13 -28.74 -0.21
N ASP A 488 0.08 -29.16 -0.58
CA ASP A 488 0.37 -30.54 -0.95
C ASP A 488 0.48 -31.40 0.32
N PHE A 489 -0.59 -32.14 0.61
CA PHE A 489 -0.67 -33.03 1.77
C PHE A 489 -0.41 -34.50 1.41
N ARG A 490 0.00 -34.81 0.16
CA ARG A 490 0.15 -36.21 -0.27
C ARG A 490 1.23 -36.91 0.55
N SER A 491 0.82 -37.86 1.38
CA SER A 491 1.72 -38.68 2.18
C SER A 491 1.08 -40.00 2.59
N SER A 492 1.90 -40.92 3.08
CA SER A 492 1.45 -42.17 3.71
C SER A 492 0.66 -41.95 5.01
N HIS A 493 0.76 -40.76 5.61
CA HIS A 493 0.12 -40.39 6.88
C HIS A 493 -1.33 -39.92 6.71
N VAL A 494 -1.85 -39.88 5.48
CA VAL A 494 -3.26 -39.58 5.21
C VAL A 494 -4.08 -40.87 5.33
N HIS A 495 -5.00 -40.91 6.28
CA HIS A 495 -5.86 -42.07 6.50
C HIS A 495 -7.24 -41.81 5.89
N TYR A 496 -7.51 -42.38 4.72
CA TYR A 496 -8.81 -42.28 4.05
C TYR A 496 -9.85 -43.23 4.66
N LEU A 497 -11.08 -42.72 4.84
CA LEU A 497 -12.24 -43.50 5.30
C LEU A 497 -12.92 -44.25 4.15
N ASN A 498 -13.12 -43.58 3.02
CA ASN A 498 -13.84 -44.10 1.86
C ASN A 498 -13.07 -43.90 0.54
N ASN A 499 -13.49 -44.63 -0.50
CA ASN A 499 -13.04 -44.47 -1.88
C ASN A 499 -14.24 -44.56 -2.83
N LEU A 500 -14.63 -43.44 -3.44
CA LEU A 500 -15.82 -43.35 -4.30
C LEU A 500 -15.71 -44.22 -5.56
N GLU A 501 -14.50 -44.54 -6.00
CA GLU A 501 -14.26 -45.32 -7.21
C GLU A 501 -14.33 -46.84 -6.95
N GLU A 502 -13.94 -47.29 -5.76
CA GLU A 502 -13.74 -48.71 -5.43
C GLU A 502 -14.83 -49.29 -4.53
N ASP A 503 -15.35 -48.53 -3.57
CA ASP A 503 -16.20 -49.09 -2.52
C ASP A 503 -17.55 -49.60 -3.06
N ALA A 504 -18.03 -50.70 -2.44
CA ALA A 504 -19.28 -51.34 -2.83
C ALA A 504 -20.52 -50.43 -2.66
N MET A 505 -20.48 -49.50 -1.69
CA MET A 505 -21.55 -48.55 -1.40
C MET A 505 -21.88 -47.66 -2.62
N TYR A 506 -20.86 -47.22 -3.36
CA TYR A 506 -21.00 -46.27 -4.48
C TYR A 506 -21.20 -46.94 -5.84
N ARG A 507 -21.34 -48.27 -5.89
CA ARG A 507 -21.46 -49.02 -7.15
C ARG A 507 -22.67 -48.62 -8.00
N ARG A 508 -23.73 -48.10 -7.38
CA ARG A 508 -24.95 -47.63 -8.06
C ARG A 508 -24.76 -46.28 -8.78
N TRP A 509 -23.72 -45.53 -8.44
CA TRP A 509 -23.46 -44.21 -9.01
C TRP A 509 -22.90 -44.34 -10.42
N ARG A 510 -23.21 -43.36 -11.28
CA ARG A 510 -22.73 -43.32 -12.66
C ARG A 510 -21.26 -42.89 -12.69
N SER A 511 -20.47 -43.48 -13.59
CA SER A 511 -19.07 -43.13 -13.81
C SER A 511 -18.85 -42.09 -14.92
N ASN A 512 -19.93 -41.65 -15.60
CA ASN A 512 -19.84 -40.66 -16.66
C ASN A 512 -19.58 -39.26 -16.08
N LEU A 513 -18.44 -38.66 -16.40
CA LEU A 513 -18.06 -37.33 -15.93
C LEU A 513 -18.91 -36.22 -16.57
N ASN A 514 -19.43 -36.42 -17.79
CA ASN A 514 -20.24 -35.41 -18.47
C ASN A 514 -21.55 -35.08 -17.74
N ASP A 515 -22.00 -35.96 -16.84
CA ASP A 515 -23.17 -35.72 -15.99
C ASP A 515 -22.94 -34.54 -15.02
N ILE A 516 -21.68 -34.13 -14.80
CA ILE A 516 -21.35 -32.93 -14.01
C ILE A 516 -21.77 -31.62 -14.70
N LEU A 517 -21.87 -31.62 -16.04
CA LEU A 517 -22.16 -30.42 -16.84
C LEU A 517 -23.66 -30.14 -16.99
N MET A 518 -24.53 -31.10 -16.68
CA MET A 518 -25.98 -30.92 -16.83
C MET A 518 -26.53 -29.91 -15.80
N PRO A 519 -27.35 -28.92 -16.13
CA PRO A 519 -27.85 -27.97 -15.14
C PRO A 519 -28.67 -28.65 -14.02
N VAL A 520 -28.44 -28.24 -12.76
CA VAL A 520 -29.20 -28.69 -11.57
C VAL A 520 -29.63 -27.47 -10.76
N PHE A 521 -30.62 -27.63 -9.90
CA PHE A 521 -31.02 -26.58 -8.97
C PHE A 521 -29.85 -26.25 -8.02
N PRO A 522 -29.59 -24.96 -7.74
CA PRO A 522 -28.56 -24.55 -6.78
C PRO A 522 -28.73 -25.28 -5.44
N GLY A 523 -27.63 -25.82 -4.91
CA GLY A 523 -27.60 -26.58 -3.64
C GLY A 523 -27.83 -28.09 -3.77
N GLN A 524 -28.17 -28.61 -4.95
CA GLN A 524 -28.32 -30.06 -5.16
C GLN A 524 -26.96 -30.73 -5.43
N LEU A 525 -26.63 -31.77 -4.65
CA LEU A 525 -25.39 -32.55 -4.80
C LEU A 525 -25.43 -33.49 -6.00
N ARG A 526 -24.26 -33.69 -6.65
CA ARG A 526 -24.09 -34.64 -7.75
C ARG A 526 -23.39 -35.90 -7.30
N TYR A 527 -24.05 -37.03 -7.50
CA TYR A 527 -23.53 -38.35 -7.16
C TYR A 527 -22.83 -38.98 -8.38
N ILE A 528 -21.52 -38.80 -8.46
CA ILE A 528 -20.66 -39.34 -9.52
C ILE A 528 -19.65 -40.29 -8.89
N ARG A 529 -19.45 -41.45 -9.51
CA ARG A 529 -18.50 -42.48 -9.07
C ARG A 529 -17.06 -42.10 -9.49
N LYS A 530 -16.56 -40.97 -9.00
CA LYS A 530 -15.20 -40.45 -9.22
C LYS A 530 -14.77 -39.63 -8.00
N ASN A 531 -13.50 -39.73 -7.60
CA ASN A 531 -12.94 -38.93 -6.51
C ASN A 531 -12.66 -37.49 -6.98
N LEU A 532 -13.71 -36.64 -6.99
CA LEU A 532 -13.62 -35.24 -7.38
C LEU A 532 -13.23 -34.32 -6.21
N PHE A 533 -13.77 -34.61 -5.03
CA PHE A 533 -13.57 -33.80 -3.82
C PHE A 533 -12.88 -34.65 -2.75
N HIS A 534 -11.75 -34.15 -2.25
CA HIS A 534 -11.00 -34.73 -1.15
C HIS A 534 -11.09 -33.80 0.05
N ALA A 535 -11.74 -34.24 1.12
CA ALA A 535 -11.86 -33.52 2.38
C ALA A 535 -11.01 -34.19 3.44
N ILE A 536 -9.89 -33.56 3.80
CA ILE A 536 -8.96 -34.11 4.79
C ILE A 536 -8.94 -33.23 6.03
N TYR A 537 -9.26 -33.84 7.16
CA TYR A 537 -9.26 -33.17 8.45
C TYR A 537 -7.91 -33.37 9.14
N VAL A 538 -7.26 -32.26 9.49
CA VAL A 538 -6.02 -32.26 10.26
C VAL A 538 -6.39 -31.94 11.70
N LEU A 539 -6.26 -32.91 12.61
CA LEU A 539 -6.75 -32.76 13.98
C LEU A 539 -5.88 -33.52 15.00
N ASP A 540 -5.94 -33.03 16.24
CA ASP A 540 -5.41 -33.73 17.40
C ASP A 540 -6.53 -34.58 18.04
N PRO A 541 -6.37 -35.92 18.11
CA PRO A 541 -7.41 -36.81 18.59
C PRO A 541 -7.68 -36.70 20.10
N ALA A 542 -6.80 -36.07 20.89
CA ALA A 542 -7.08 -35.84 22.31
C ALA A 542 -7.90 -34.56 22.56
N THR A 543 -8.06 -33.71 21.56
CA THR A 543 -8.79 -32.44 21.69
C THR A 543 -10.29 -32.66 21.44
N VAL A 544 -11.13 -31.98 22.23
CA VAL A 544 -12.60 -32.03 22.10
C VAL A 544 -13.10 -31.72 20.69
N SER A 545 -12.53 -30.68 20.07
CA SER A 545 -12.87 -30.27 18.70
C SER A 545 -12.46 -31.31 17.64
N GLY A 546 -11.33 -32.00 17.86
CA GLY A 546 -10.86 -33.08 17.00
C GLY A 546 -11.83 -34.26 17.02
N LEU A 547 -12.25 -34.69 18.21
CA LEU A 547 -13.23 -35.75 18.40
C LEU A 547 -14.61 -35.41 17.79
N GLN A 548 -15.09 -34.17 17.97
CA GLN A 548 -16.32 -33.70 17.32
C GLN A 548 -16.23 -33.76 15.79
N SER A 549 -15.07 -33.45 15.21
CA SER A 549 -14.85 -33.52 13.76
C SER A 549 -14.90 -34.95 13.24
N ILE A 550 -14.52 -35.95 14.04
CA ILE A 550 -14.66 -37.36 13.66
C ILE A 550 -16.14 -37.78 13.56
N ASP A 551 -16.98 -37.31 14.48
CA ASP A 551 -18.41 -37.61 14.43
C ASP A 551 -19.10 -36.93 13.25
N THR A 552 -18.74 -35.69 12.92
CA THR A 552 -19.27 -35.03 11.70
C THR A 552 -18.85 -35.75 10.43
N ILE A 553 -17.59 -36.20 10.32
CA ILE A 553 -17.12 -37.04 9.21
C ILE A 553 -17.92 -38.33 9.11
N THR A 554 -18.18 -38.99 10.26
CA THR A 554 -18.94 -40.25 10.30
C THR A 554 -20.38 -40.04 9.84
N SER A 555 -21.03 -38.95 10.29
CA SER A 555 -22.37 -38.55 9.83
C SER A 555 -22.42 -38.29 8.31
N PHE A 556 -21.44 -37.58 7.74
CA PHE A 556 -21.40 -37.35 6.29
C PHE A 556 -21.15 -38.62 5.49
N TYR A 557 -20.33 -39.53 6.01
CA TYR A 557 -20.08 -40.83 5.41
C TYR A 557 -21.35 -41.69 5.39
N GLU A 558 -22.09 -41.77 6.51
CA GLU A 558 -23.36 -42.49 6.60
C GLU A 558 -24.42 -41.93 5.64
N ASN A 559 -24.45 -40.61 5.48
CA ASN A 559 -25.33 -39.92 4.53
C ASN A 559 -24.88 -40.01 3.06
N SER A 560 -23.80 -40.74 2.75
CA SER A 560 -23.30 -40.98 1.39
C SER A 560 -22.98 -39.70 0.60
N TYR A 561 -22.36 -38.70 1.24
CA TYR A 561 -21.89 -37.49 0.55
C TYR A 561 -20.87 -37.84 -0.55
N PRO A 562 -20.87 -37.15 -1.71
CA PRO A 562 -19.96 -37.41 -2.83
C PRO A 562 -18.55 -36.81 -2.60
N ILE A 563 -17.99 -37.06 -1.42
CA ILE A 563 -16.70 -36.55 -0.97
C ILE A 563 -15.87 -37.72 -0.45
N ARG A 564 -14.56 -37.70 -0.74
CA ARG A 564 -13.59 -38.62 -0.16
C ARG A 564 -13.06 -38.04 1.14
N PHE A 565 -13.40 -38.65 2.26
CA PHE A 565 -13.00 -38.22 3.60
C PHE A 565 -11.68 -38.87 4.02
N GLY A 566 -10.81 -38.07 4.63
CA GLY A 566 -9.57 -38.54 5.24
C GLY A 566 -9.21 -37.76 6.51
N VAL A 567 -8.32 -38.33 7.31
CA VAL A 567 -7.83 -37.71 8.55
C VAL A 567 -6.31 -37.80 8.62
N ILE A 568 -5.68 -36.73 9.10
CA ILE A 568 -4.27 -36.70 9.52
C ILE A 568 -4.26 -36.39 11.01
N LEU A 569 -3.72 -37.34 11.79
CA LEU A 569 -3.67 -37.23 13.25
C LEU A 569 -2.29 -36.75 13.70
N TYR A 570 -2.24 -35.83 14.65
CA TYR A 570 -1.00 -35.34 15.24
C TYR A 570 -1.12 -35.10 16.74
N SER A 571 0.03 -34.99 17.42
CA SER A 571 0.10 -34.58 18.83
C SER A 571 0.52 -33.11 18.96
N THR A 572 -0.30 -32.30 19.63
CA THR A 572 0.04 -30.90 19.91
C THR A 572 1.25 -30.77 20.84
N GLU A 573 1.40 -31.65 21.82
CA GLU A 573 2.53 -31.61 22.76
C GLU A 573 3.85 -31.99 22.10
N LEU A 574 3.87 -32.97 21.21
CA LEU A 574 5.05 -33.28 20.40
C LEU A 574 5.42 -32.12 19.48
N ILE A 575 4.45 -31.45 18.86
CA ILE A 575 4.72 -30.29 18.02
C ILE A 575 5.32 -29.14 18.84
N LYS A 576 4.82 -28.86 20.04
CA LYS A 576 5.44 -27.87 20.95
C LYS A 576 6.88 -28.26 21.32
N LYS A 577 7.18 -29.54 21.51
CA LYS A 577 8.56 -30.02 21.72
C LYS A 577 9.43 -29.76 20.48
N ILE A 578 8.93 -30.08 19.29
CA ILE A 578 9.60 -29.83 18.00
C ILE A 578 9.82 -28.31 17.78
N GLU A 579 8.88 -27.46 18.16
CA GLU A 579 9.04 -26.01 18.06
C GLU A 579 10.14 -25.48 18.99
N ARG A 580 10.25 -26.03 20.21
CA ARG A 580 11.32 -25.69 21.17
C ARG A 580 12.69 -26.18 20.72
N SER A 581 12.78 -27.37 20.12
CA SER A 581 14.01 -27.88 19.50
C SER A 581 14.30 -27.19 18.16
N GLY A 582 13.33 -26.46 17.62
CA GLY A 582 13.50 -25.66 16.43
C GLY A 582 13.37 -26.44 15.12
N GLY A 583 12.56 -27.49 15.10
CA GLY A 583 12.24 -28.23 13.87
C GLY A 583 13.16 -29.41 13.58
N GLU A 584 14.14 -29.69 14.46
CA GLU A 584 14.95 -30.90 14.43
C GLU A 584 14.56 -31.82 15.59
N LEU A 585 14.46 -33.12 15.32
CA LEU A 585 14.26 -34.16 16.31
C LEU A 585 15.62 -34.87 16.49
N HIS A 586 16.42 -34.48 17.47
CA HIS A 586 17.65 -35.21 17.77
C HIS A 586 17.32 -36.50 18.51
N SER A 587 17.85 -37.62 18.02
CA SER A 587 17.74 -38.92 18.69
C SER A 587 18.37 -38.94 20.09
N SER A 588 19.24 -37.99 20.42
CA SER A 588 19.92 -37.85 21.71
C SER A 588 19.11 -37.15 22.81
N ASP A 589 18.07 -36.39 22.47
CA ASP A 589 17.23 -35.70 23.48
C ASP A 589 16.31 -36.69 24.23
N PHE A 590 16.19 -37.93 23.73
CA PHE A 590 15.41 -38.99 24.34
C PHE A 590 16.18 -39.82 25.38
N GLU A 591 17.51 -39.69 25.49
CA GLU A 591 18.30 -40.50 26.43
C GLU A 591 18.23 -39.98 27.88
N HIS A 592 17.83 -38.71 28.09
CA HIS A 592 17.72 -38.12 29.43
C HIS A 592 16.29 -37.98 29.98
N ASP A 593 15.25 -38.21 29.17
CA ASP A 593 13.84 -38.03 29.57
C ASP A 593 13.07 -39.37 29.67
N SER A 594 13.66 -40.37 30.33
CA SER A 594 13.00 -41.66 30.63
C SER A 594 11.82 -41.56 31.63
N GLU A 595 11.40 -40.35 32.01
CA GLU A 595 10.35 -40.10 33.01
C GLU A 595 9.16 -39.26 32.49
N THR A 596 9.04 -38.98 31.18
CA THR A 596 7.85 -38.26 30.67
C THR A 596 6.71 -39.21 30.33
N GLU A 597 5.56 -39.05 31.00
CA GLU A 597 4.29 -39.72 30.72
C GLU A 597 4.01 -39.77 29.21
N ASP A 598 3.65 -40.95 28.68
CA ASP A 598 3.29 -41.11 27.28
C ASP A 598 2.11 -40.18 26.96
N ASP A 599 2.32 -39.25 26.02
CA ASP A 599 1.32 -38.26 25.61
C ASP A 599 0.04 -38.93 25.08
N LYS A 600 -1.13 -38.47 25.55
CA LYS A 600 -2.46 -39.04 25.25
C LYS A 600 -2.72 -39.12 23.75
N SER A 601 -2.40 -38.04 23.01
CA SER A 601 -2.59 -37.99 21.56
C SER A 601 -1.70 -39.03 20.87
N SER A 602 -0.45 -39.15 21.31
CA SER A 602 0.50 -40.13 20.78
C SER A 602 0.04 -41.57 21.00
N LEU A 603 -0.57 -41.87 22.15
CA LEU A 603 -1.17 -43.17 22.44
C LEU A 603 -2.36 -43.47 21.52
N ILE A 604 -3.30 -42.52 21.36
CA ILE A 604 -4.47 -42.71 20.49
C ILE A 604 -4.04 -42.97 19.04
N ILE A 605 -3.04 -42.25 18.53
CA ILE A 605 -2.51 -42.43 17.17
C ILE A 605 -1.92 -43.84 17.00
N ARG A 606 -1.16 -44.33 17.98
CA ARG A 606 -0.60 -45.68 17.96
C ARG A 606 -1.69 -46.75 17.92
N LEU A 607 -2.69 -46.62 18.79
CA LEU A 607 -3.84 -47.54 18.86
C LEU A 607 -4.66 -47.52 17.57
N PHE A 608 -4.84 -46.34 16.98
CA PHE A 608 -5.52 -46.18 15.70
C PHE A 608 -4.78 -46.87 14.55
N ILE A 609 -3.46 -46.66 14.42
CA ILE A 609 -2.63 -47.30 13.40
C ILE A 609 -2.68 -48.82 13.54
N TYR A 610 -2.51 -49.34 14.76
CA TYR A 610 -2.61 -50.77 15.04
C TYR A 610 -3.97 -51.35 14.63
N THR A 611 -5.07 -50.67 14.99
CA THR A 611 -6.43 -51.11 14.65
C THR A 611 -6.66 -51.08 13.14
N LYS A 612 -6.14 -50.08 12.44
CA LYS A 612 -6.22 -49.96 10.98
C LYS A 612 -5.53 -51.13 10.28
N GLU A 613 -4.31 -51.47 10.70
CA GLU A 613 -3.50 -52.52 10.06
C GLU A 613 -4.08 -53.92 10.29
N ASN A 614 -4.62 -54.20 11.48
CA ASN A 614 -5.10 -55.54 11.84
C ASN A 614 -6.59 -55.78 11.58
N HIS A 615 -7.44 -54.76 11.73
CA HIS A 615 -8.90 -54.91 11.72
C HIS A 615 -9.62 -54.09 10.63
N GLY A 616 -8.89 -53.20 9.95
CA GLY A 616 -9.39 -52.38 8.84
C GLY A 616 -9.67 -50.93 9.21
N THR A 617 -9.89 -50.09 8.20
CA THR A 617 -10.07 -48.64 8.35
C THR A 617 -11.37 -48.28 9.07
N GLN A 618 -12.49 -48.90 8.71
CA GLN A 618 -13.80 -48.60 9.31
C GLN A 618 -13.81 -48.81 10.83
N THR A 619 -13.19 -49.88 11.32
CA THR A 619 -13.04 -50.13 12.77
C THR A 619 -12.16 -49.11 13.46
N ALA A 620 -11.12 -48.62 12.78
CA ALA A 620 -10.23 -47.62 13.35
C ALA A 620 -10.95 -46.26 13.52
N PHE A 621 -11.84 -45.89 12.59
CA PHE A 621 -12.68 -44.71 12.74
C PHE A 621 -13.77 -44.89 13.80
N GLN A 622 -14.35 -46.09 13.92
CA GLN A 622 -15.29 -46.41 15.01
C GLN A 622 -14.63 -46.28 16.38
N PHE A 623 -13.36 -46.70 16.53
CA PHE A 623 -12.59 -46.50 17.75
C PHE A 623 -12.53 -45.01 18.15
N LEU A 624 -12.25 -44.11 17.20
CA LEU A 624 -12.20 -42.67 17.48
C LEU A 624 -13.58 -42.09 17.88
N SER A 625 -14.67 -42.54 17.25
CA SER A 625 -16.03 -42.11 17.64
C SER A 625 -16.43 -42.65 19.02
N ASN A 626 -16.05 -43.89 19.36
CA ASN A 626 -16.28 -44.48 20.68
C ASN A 626 -15.59 -43.69 21.80
N ILE A 627 -14.37 -43.17 21.56
CA ILE A 627 -13.70 -42.28 22.53
C ILE A 627 -14.56 -41.06 22.83
N ASN A 628 -15.14 -40.42 21.81
CA ASN A 628 -15.99 -39.25 22.02
C ASN A 628 -17.30 -39.61 22.74
N ARG A 629 -17.89 -40.75 22.39
CA ARG A 629 -19.10 -41.27 23.04
C ARG A 629 -18.89 -41.49 24.55
N LEU A 630 -17.83 -42.21 24.93
CA LEU A 630 -17.53 -42.50 26.33
C LEU A 630 -17.26 -41.24 27.15
N ARG A 631 -16.59 -40.25 26.55
CA ARG A 631 -16.39 -38.92 27.17
C ARG A 631 -17.72 -38.18 27.40
N ILE A 632 -18.66 -38.24 26.44
CA ILE A 632 -19.98 -37.62 26.59
C ILE A 632 -20.80 -38.33 27.66
N GLU A 633 -20.69 -39.66 27.74
CA GLU A 633 -21.40 -40.49 28.73
C GLU A 633 -20.88 -40.29 30.15
N SER A 634 -19.58 -40.05 30.34
CA SER A 634 -18.98 -39.70 31.64
C SER A 634 -19.24 -38.26 32.08
N ALA A 635 -19.74 -37.40 31.18
CA ALA A 635 -19.94 -35.96 31.39
C ALA A 635 -18.66 -35.19 31.75
N ASP A 636 -17.48 -35.73 31.42
CA ASP A 636 -16.19 -35.09 31.69
C ASP A 636 -15.85 -34.02 30.64
N GLU A 637 -15.38 -32.85 31.10
CA GLU A 637 -14.92 -31.78 30.21
C GLU A 637 -13.61 -32.14 29.48
N ALA A 638 -12.77 -33.00 30.07
CA ALA A 638 -11.45 -33.38 29.57
C ALA A 638 -11.32 -34.88 29.30
N LEU A 639 -10.52 -35.25 28.30
CA LEU A 639 -10.27 -36.65 27.97
C LEU A 639 -9.29 -37.29 28.98
N GLU A 640 -9.79 -38.26 29.76
CA GLU A 640 -8.97 -39.10 30.63
C GLU A 640 -8.46 -40.39 29.98
N MET A 641 -7.40 -40.99 30.54
CA MET A 641 -6.78 -42.22 30.04
C MET A 641 -7.72 -43.42 30.04
N HIS A 642 -8.59 -43.52 31.06
CA HIS A 642 -9.50 -44.65 31.20
C HIS A 642 -10.51 -44.74 30.05
N HIS A 643 -10.96 -43.60 29.50
CA HIS A 643 -11.83 -43.54 28.32
C HIS A 643 -11.16 -44.13 27.07
N ILE A 644 -9.84 -43.93 26.92
CA ILE A 644 -9.08 -44.41 25.76
C ILE A 644 -8.94 -45.94 25.83
N GLU A 645 -8.59 -46.45 27.01
CA GLU A 645 -8.46 -47.89 27.24
C GLU A 645 -9.81 -48.61 27.11
N GLU A 646 -10.89 -48.04 27.66
CA GLU A 646 -12.24 -48.59 27.55
C GLU A 646 -12.75 -48.57 26.10
N ALA A 647 -12.56 -47.47 25.37
CA ALA A 647 -12.92 -47.39 23.95
C ALA A 647 -12.18 -48.44 23.11
N PHE A 648 -10.89 -48.67 23.42
CA PHE A 648 -10.08 -49.67 22.73
C PHE A 648 -10.58 -51.09 23.02
N VAL A 649 -10.91 -51.37 24.28
CA VAL A 649 -11.49 -52.64 24.72
C VAL A 649 -12.83 -52.86 24.02
N GLU A 650 -13.79 -51.92 24.10
CA GLU A 650 -15.11 -52.02 23.46
C GLU A 650 -15.01 -52.28 21.95
N THR A 651 -14.09 -51.61 21.25
CA THR A 651 -13.94 -51.75 19.80
C THR A 651 -13.35 -53.11 19.40
N LEU A 652 -12.49 -53.70 20.23
CA LEU A 652 -11.80 -54.96 19.95
C LEU A 652 -12.47 -56.21 20.54
N LEU A 653 -13.25 -56.07 21.61
CA LEU A 653 -14.02 -57.14 22.25
C LEU A 653 -14.79 -58.04 21.26
N PRO A 654 -15.45 -57.52 20.20
CA PRO A 654 -16.17 -58.38 19.26
C PRO A 654 -15.27 -59.12 18.24
N LYS A 655 -13.97 -58.80 18.12
CA LYS A 655 -13.13 -59.23 16.98
C LYS A 655 -11.83 -59.96 17.34
N VAL A 656 -11.41 -59.99 18.61
CA VAL A 656 -10.09 -60.52 19.03
C VAL A 656 -10.22 -61.76 19.94
N LYS A 657 -9.28 -62.71 19.81
CA LYS A 657 -9.22 -63.95 20.62
C LYS A 657 -8.35 -63.84 21.88
N SER A 658 -7.45 -62.86 21.94
CA SER A 658 -6.57 -62.54 23.07
C SER A 658 -7.09 -61.35 23.89
N PRO A 659 -6.77 -61.26 25.20
CA PRO A 659 -7.20 -60.16 26.04
C PRO A 659 -6.62 -58.82 25.55
N PRO A 660 -7.43 -57.76 25.39
CA PRO A 660 -6.98 -56.44 24.92
C PRO A 660 -5.89 -55.80 25.79
N GLN A 661 -5.84 -56.13 27.09
CA GLN A 661 -4.82 -55.62 28.01
C GLN A 661 -3.40 -56.12 27.70
N GLU A 662 -3.23 -57.33 27.15
CA GLU A 662 -1.93 -57.82 26.71
C GLU A 662 -1.44 -57.11 25.44
N ILE A 663 -2.36 -56.57 24.63
CA ILE A 663 -2.06 -55.84 23.41
C ILE A 663 -1.58 -54.42 23.75
N LEU A 664 -2.21 -53.76 24.72
CA LEU A 664 -1.75 -52.47 25.24
C LEU A 664 -0.30 -52.54 25.76
N LEU A 665 0.01 -53.55 26.59
CA LEU A 665 1.36 -53.78 27.13
C LEU A 665 2.42 -54.14 26.05
N LYS A 666 2.00 -54.77 24.95
CA LYS A 666 2.88 -55.03 23.79
C LYS A 666 3.14 -53.75 23.01
N LEU A 667 2.09 -52.98 22.76
CA LEU A 667 2.18 -51.73 22.03
C LEU A 667 3.05 -50.71 22.75
N GLU A 668 2.97 -50.63 24.08
CA GLU A 668 3.85 -49.79 24.91
C GLU A 668 5.34 -50.04 24.66
N LYS A 669 5.73 -51.30 24.40
CA LYS A 669 7.12 -51.70 24.16
C LYS A 669 7.55 -51.60 22.69
N GLU A 670 6.61 -51.45 21.78
CA GLU A 670 6.85 -51.51 20.34
C GLU A 670 7.24 -50.13 19.78
N GLN A 671 8.44 -50.04 19.18
CA GLN A 671 9.01 -48.78 18.70
C GLN A 671 8.47 -48.34 17.33
N THR A 672 8.07 -49.28 16.47
CA THR A 672 7.62 -48.99 15.08
C THR A 672 6.40 -48.09 15.04
N HIS A 673 5.35 -48.38 15.82
CA HIS A 673 4.16 -47.54 15.89
C HIS A 673 4.43 -46.19 16.56
N LYS A 674 5.42 -46.13 17.47
CA LYS A 674 5.84 -44.87 18.11
C LYS A 674 6.55 -43.96 17.11
N GLU A 675 7.42 -44.51 16.26
CA GLU A 675 8.08 -43.80 15.15
C GLU A 675 7.04 -43.25 14.17
N LEU A 676 6.06 -44.06 13.73
CA LEU A 676 5.00 -43.62 12.81
C LEU A 676 4.15 -42.47 13.39
N SER A 677 3.88 -42.49 14.71
CA SER A 677 3.17 -41.40 15.39
C SER A 677 3.98 -40.10 15.42
N GLN A 678 5.30 -40.21 15.65
CA GLN A 678 6.22 -39.08 15.59
C GLN A 678 6.39 -38.54 14.17
N GLU A 679 6.49 -39.41 13.17
CA GLU A 679 6.56 -39.04 11.74
C GLU A 679 5.29 -38.31 11.29
N SER A 680 4.10 -38.78 11.70
CA SER A 680 2.82 -38.10 11.42
C SER A 680 2.79 -36.69 12.02
N SER A 681 3.25 -36.53 13.26
CA SER A 681 3.32 -35.23 13.93
C SER A 681 4.35 -34.30 13.28
N LEU A 682 5.50 -34.84 12.87
CA LEU A 682 6.52 -34.11 12.10
C LEU A 682 6.01 -33.69 10.73
N PHE A 683 5.20 -34.53 10.06
CA PHE A 683 4.57 -34.21 8.79
C PHE A 683 3.61 -33.03 8.93
N VAL A 684 2.72 -33.03 9.92
CA VAL A 684 1.82 -31.89 10.19
C VAL A 684 2.61 -30.63 10.55
N PHE A 685 3.69 -30.76 11.33
CA PHE A 685 4.58 -29.64 11.62
C PHE A 685 5.23 -29.07 10.35
N LYS A 686 5.70 -29.92 9.43
CA LYS A 686 6.25 -29.50 8.13
C LYS A 686 5.21 -28.83 7.23
N LEU A 687 3.97 -29.35 7.24
CA LEU A 687 2.84 -28.71 6.54
C LEU A 687 2.49 -27.33 7.13
N GLY A 688 2.82 -27.04 8.38
CA GLY A 688 2.59 -25.73 9.01
C GLY A 688 1.14 -25.46 9.42
N VAL A 689 0.29 -26.48 9.36
CA VAL A 689 -1.15 -26.40 9.65
C VAL A 689 -1.45 -26.53 11.16
N SER A 690 -0.48 -26.95 11.96
CA SER A 690 -0.61 -27.17 13.41
C SER A 690 -1.09 -25.94 14.19
N LYS A 691 -0.70 -24.73 13.76
CA LYS A 691 -1.10 -23.47 14.40
C LYS A 691 -2.59 -23.18 14.29
N LEU A 692 -3.30 -23.79 13.34
CA LEU A 692 -4.70 -23.50 13.07
C LEU A 692 -5.67 -24.21 14.04
N GLN A 693 -5.21 -25.11 14.91
CA GLN A 693 -5.99 -25.95 15.88
C GLN A 693 -7.09 -26.84 15.26
N ARG A 694 -7.72 -26.39 14.17
CA ARG A 694 -8.77 -27.02 13.38
C ARG A 694 -8.53 -26.66 11.91
N CYS A 695 -8.36 -27.65 11.05
CA CYS A 695 -8.17 -27.38 9.63
C CYS A 695 -8.79 -28.49 8.78
N LEU A 696 -9.55 -28.06 7.77
CA LEU A 696 -10.05 -28.88 6.68
C LEU A 696 -9.25 -28.54 5.42
N LEU A 697 -8.70 -29.56 4.76
CA LEU A 697 -8.06 -29.45 3.46
C LEU A 697 -9.03 -29.97 2.39
N MET A 698 -9.66 -29.05 1.64
CA MET A 698 -10.54 -29.40 0.51
C MET A 698 -9.75 -29.33 -0.80
N ASN A 699 -9.41 -30.48 -1.40
CA ASN A 699 -8.58 -30.53 -2.61
C ASN A 699 -7.26 -29.71 -2.48
N GLY A 700 -6.76 -29.58 -1.25
CA GLY A 700 -5.56 -28.81 -0.89
C GLY A 700 -5.87 -27.43 -0.29
N LEU A 701 -7.07 -26.88 -0.49
CA LEU A 701 -7.45 -25.58 0.07
C LEU A 701 -7.60 -25.65 1.59
N VAL A 702 -6.93 -24.74 2.28
CA VAL A 702 -6.94 -24.63 3.74
C VAL A 702 -8.19 -23.87 4.18
N LEU A 703 -9.06 -24.55 4.91
CA LEU A 703 -10.35 -24.04 5.36
C LEU A 703 -10.57 -24.34 6.84
N ASP A 704 -11.53 -23.63 7.41
CA ASP A 704 -12.05 -23.95 8.72
C ASP A 704 -12.82 -25.29 8.69
N SER A 705 -12.80 -26.04 9.78
CA SER A 705 -13.38 -27.38 9.86
C SER A 705 -14.91 -27.41 9.99
N SER A 706 -15.60 -26.31 9.73
CA SER A 706 -17.05 -26.21 9.89
C SER A 706 -17.81 -26.91 8.76
N GLU A 707 -19.02 -27.38 9.06
CA GLU A 707 -19.89 -28.01 8.06
C GLU A 707 -20.27 -27.03 6.93
N GLU A 708 -20.53 -25.77 7.28
CA GLU A 708 -20.82 -24.71 6.32
C GLU A 708 -19.62 -24.45 5.40
N ALA A 709 -18.39 -24.42 5.93
CA ALA A 709 -17.18 -24.23 5.14
C ALA A 709 -16.96 -25.38 4.15
N LEU A 710 -17.21 -26.64 4.56
CA LEU A 710 -17.12 -27.80 3.68
C LEU A 710 -18.07 -27.67 2.47
N ILE A 711 -19.33 -27.33 2.73
CA ILE A 711 -20.36 -27.21 1.68
C ILE A 711 -20.08 -26.02 0.76
N ASN A 712 -19.71 -24.87 1.32
CA ASN A 712 -19.36 -23.67 0.54
C ASN A 712 -18.15 -23.95 -0.35
N ALA A 713 -17.08 -24.53 0.18
CA ALA A 713 -15.89 -24.86 -0.60
C ALA A 713 -16.14 -25.87 -1.72
N MET A 714 -17.02 -26.85 -1.48
CA MET A 714 -17.44 -27.78 -2.54
C MET A 714 -18.21 -27.06 -3.64
N ASN A 715 -19.10 -26.12 -3.29
CA ASN A 715 -19.84 -25.32 -4.27
C ASN A 715 -18.90 -24.36 -5.04
N ASP A 716 -17.86 -23.84 -4.40
CA ASP A 716 -16.87 -22.95 -5.01
C ASP A 716 -15.91 -23.70 -5.94
N GLU A 717 -15.51 -24.93 -5.60
CA GLU A 717 -14.63 -25.76 -6.44
C GLU A 717 -15.37 -26.41 -7.62
N LEU A 718 -16.70 -26.58 -7.52
CA LEU A 718 -17.50 -27.25 -8.55
C LEU A 718 -17.43 -26.55 -9.93
N PRO A 719 -17.60 -25.22 -10.06
CA PRO A 719 -17.44 -24.51 -11.33
C PRO A 719 -16.07 -24.73 -11.98
N ARG A 720 -14.99 -24.71 -11.18
CA ARG A 720 -13.62 -24.95 -11.68
C ARG A 720 -13.46 -26.36 -12.23
N ILE A 721 -13.99 -27.37 -11.54
CA ILE A 721 -13.96 -28.76 -12.03
C ILE A 721 -14.82 -28.89 -13.30
N GLN A 722 -16.00 -28.29 -13.34
CA GLN A 722 -16.88 -28.29 -14.52
C GLN A 722 -16.20 -27.68 -15.74
N GLU A 723 -15.53 -26.54 -15.58
CA GLU A 723 -14.76 -25.90 -16.64
C GLU A 723 -13.64 -26.80 -17.17
N GLN A 724 -12.86 -27.42 -16.28
CA GLN A 724 -11.78 -28.33 -16.69
C GLN A 724 -12.28 -29.62 -17.35
N VAL A 725 -13.45 -30.13 -16.94
CA VAL A 725 -14.13 -31.26 -17.60
C VAL A 725 -14.63 -30.83 -18.98
N TYR A 726 -15.20 -29.62 -19.11
CA TYR A 726 -15.68 -29.08 -20.39
C TYR A 726 -14.57 -28.96 -21.43
N TYR A 727 -13.40 -28.44 -21.04
CA TYR A 727 -12.22 -28.38 -21.91
C TYR A 727 -11.49 -29.72 -22.07
N GLY A 728 -12.00 -30.82 -21.49
CA GLY A 728 -11.42 -32.16 -21.60
C GLY A 728 -10.10 -32.35 -20.85
N GLN A 729 -9.72 -31.41 -19.98
CA GLN A 729 -8.50 -31.51 -19.18
C GLN A 729 -8.66 -32.44 -17.97
N ILE A 730 -9.89 -32.71 -17.53
CA ILE A 730 -10.22 -33.78 -16.57
C ILE A 730 -11.05 -34.82 -17.32
N ASN A 731 -10.54 -36.04 -17.33
CA ASN A 731 -11.19 -37.20 -17.94
C ASN A 731 -11.11 -38.40 -16.97
N SER A 732 -11.74 -39.52 -17.31
CA SER A 732 -11.95 -40.64 -16.36
C SER A 732 -10.65 -41.24 -15.79
N HIS A 733 -9.54 -41.12 -16.52
CA HIS A 733 -8.22 -41.63 -16.13
C HIS A 733 -7.38 -40.63 -15.33
N THR A 734 -7.80 -39.37 -15.24
CA THR A 734 -7.07 -38.33 -14.51
C THR A 734 -7.37 -38.45 -13.01
N ASP A 735 -6.32 -38.39 -12.18
CA ASP A 735 -6.45 -38.12 -10.76
C ASP A 735 -6.58 -36.61 -10.54
N VAL A 736 -7.75 -36.18 -10.06
CA VAL A 736 -8.06 -34.76 -9.87
C VAL A 736 -7.17 -34.14 -8.79
N LEU A 737 -6.82 -34.91 -7.76
CA LEU A 737 -6.01 -34.39 -6.65
C LEU A 737 -4.57 -34.12 -7.11
N ASP A 738 -3.95 -35.08 -7.80
CA ASP A 738 -2.59 -34.93 -8.33
C ASP A 738 -2.50 -33.75 -9.31
N LYS A 739 -3.51 -33.57 -10.16
CA LYS A 739 -3.58 -32.44 -11.08
C LYS A 739 -3.63 -31.09 -10.34
N PHE A 740 -4.53 -30.95 -9.36
CA PHE A 740 -4.66 -29.68 -8.63
C PHE A 740 -3.43 -29.33 -7.79
N LEU A 741 -2.80 -30.33 -7.18
CA LEU A 741 -1.59 -30.12 -6.38
C LEU A 741 -0.36 -29.91 -7.25
N SER A 742 -0.27 -30.49 -8.44
CA SER A 742 0.84 -30.20 -9.37
C SER A 742 0.75 -28.81 -10.00
N GLU A 743 -0.45 -28.28 -10.24
CA GLU A 743 -0.66 -26.93 -10.77
C GLU A 743 -0.40 -25.83 -9.71
N ALA A 744 -0.88 -26.04 -8.48
CA ALA A 744 -0.97 -24.98 -7.47
C ALA A 744 -0.58 -25.39 -6.04
N GLY A 745 -0.08 -26.61 -5.84
CA GLY A 745 0.29 -27.13 -4.51
C GLY A 745 1.56 -26.48 -3.97
N VAL A 746 1.50 -26.08 -2.71
CA VAL A 746 2.64 -25.59 -1.93
C VAL A 746 2.96 -26.59 -0.83
N SER A 747 4.24 -26.78 -0.53
CA SER A 747 4.70 -27.77 0.47
C SER A 747 4.33 -27.44 1.91
N ARG A 748 4.12 -26.15 2.22
CA ARG A 748 3.89 -25.65 3.58
C ARG A 748 2.90 -24.49 3.57
N TYR A 749 2.08 -24.42 4.61
CA TYR A 749 1.18 -23.32 4.91
C TYR A 749 1.72 -22.53 6.09
N ASN A 750 1.86 -21.22 5.94
CA ASN A 750 2.21 -20.34 7.05
C ASN A 750 1.25 -19.14 7.06
N PRO A 751 0.44 -18.97 8.12
CA PRO A 751 -0.55 -17.89 8.19
C PRO A 751 0.07 -16.49 8.31
N GLN A 752 1.36 -16.37 8.66
CA GLN A 752 2.07 -15.08 8.64
C GLN A 752 2.41 -14.65 7.21
N ILE A 753 2.58 -15.60 6.29
CA ILE A 753 2.90 -15.35 4.88
C ILE A 753 1.62 -15.32 4.04
N ILE A 754 0.72 -16.28 4.25
CA ILE A 754 -0.58 -16.35 3.60
C ILE A 754 -1.56 -15.57 4.47
N VAL A 755 -1.69 -14.29 4.16
CA VAL A 755 -2.57 -13.38 4.87
C VAL A 755 -4.02 -13.66 4.45
N SER A 756 -4.82 -14.25 5.34
CA SER A 756 -6.27 -14.34 5.15
C SER A 756 -6.93 -13.01 5.50
N GLY A 757 -7.05 -12.07 4.55
CA GLY A 757 -7.94 -10.88 4.52
C GLY A 757 -7.98 -9.88 5.70
N LYS A 758 -7.44 -10.20 6.88
CA LYS A 758 -7.61 -9.44 8.14
C LYS A 758 -6.42 -8.53 8.47
N VAL A 759 -5.21 -8.83 7.96
CA VAL A 759 -3.98 -8.09 8.29
C VAL A 759 -3.16 -7.84 7.04
N LYS A 760 -3.26 -6.65 6.42
CA LYS A 760 -2.48 -6.33 5.21
C LYS A 760 -0.97 -6.51 5.45
N PRO A 761 -0.23 -7.15 4.53
CA PRO A 761 1.22 -7.28 4.64
C PRO A 761 1.88 -5.89 4.62
N ARG A 762 2.93 -5.71 5.43
CA ARG A 762 3.69 -4.47 5.49
C ARG A 762 4.76 -4.45 4.40
N PHE A 763 4.71 -3.45 3.54
CA PHE A 763 5.73 -3.21 2.51
C PHE A 763 6.49 -1.92 2.75
N VAL A 764 7.78 -1.93 2.38
CA VAL A 764 8.69 -0.80 2.46
C VAL A 764 9.46 -0.70 1.15
N SER A 765 9.54 0.51 0.59
CA SER A 765 10.35 0.78 -0.61
C SER A 765 11.84 0.67 -0.26
N LEU A 766 12.59 -0.13 -1.02
CA LEU A 766 14.05 -0.26 -0.86
C LEU A 766 14.81 0.76 -1.72
N ALA A 767 14.15 1.36 -2.72
CA ALA A 767 14.75 2.33 -3.62
C ALA A 767 15.12 3.66 -2.89
N SER A 768 14.35 4.03 -1.86
CA SER A 768 14.60 5.26 -1.10
C SER A 768 15.94 5.26 -0.37
N SER A 769 16.45 4.08 0.02
CA SER A 769 17.74 3.94 0.71
C SER A 769 18.94 4.28 -0.19
N ILE A 770 18.85 4.00 -1.50
CA ILE A 770 19.87 4.43 -2.47
C ILE A 770 19.86 5.95 -2.64
N LEU A 771 18.66 6.54 -2.65
CA LEU A 771 18.45 7.96 -2.89
C LEU A 771 18.85 8.83 -1.70
N GLY A 772 18.70 8.31 -0.48
CA GLY A 772 19.15 8.96 0.76
C GLY A 772 20.66 8.87 1.03
N GLY A 773 21.43 8.25 0.12
CA GLY A 773 22.88 8.10 0.27
C GLY A 773 23.31 7.06 1.32
N GLU A 774 22.41 6.19 1.77
CA GLU A 774 22.72 5.14 2.75
C GLU A 774 23.41 3.96 2.04
N SER A 775 24.70 3.74 2.32
CA SER A 775 25.54 2.77 1.58
C SER A 775 25.28 1.31 1.91
N VAL A 776 24.48 1.02 2.95
CA VAL A 776 24.33 -0.34 3.52
C VAL A 776 23.87 -1.35 2.47
N LEU A 777 22.87 -1.02 1.65
CA LEU A 777 22.36 -1.96 0.64
C LEU A 777 23.32 -2.14 -0.56
N ASN A 778 24.11 -1.11 -0.90
CA ASN A 778 25.08 -1.18 -2.00
C ASN A 778 26.28 -2.08 -1.64
N GLU A 779 26.63 -2.14 -0.36
CA GLU A 779 27.74 -2.95 0.17
C GLU A 779 27.36 -4.44 0.37
N LEU A 780 26.08 -4.81 0.18
CA LEU A 780 25.62 -6.17 0.39
C LEU A 780 26.20 -7.17 -0.64
N ASN A 781 26.61 -8.31 -0.11
CA ASN A 781 26.96 -9.50 -0.87
C ASN A 781 25.86 -10.56 -0.69
N TYR A 782 25.56 -11.28 -1.77
CA TYR A 782 24.48 -12.24 -1.83
C TYR A 782 25.00 -13.66 -1.93
N LEU A 783 24.30 -14.58 -1.28
CA LEU A 783 24.45 -16.02 -1.45
C LEU A 783 23.48 -16.54 -2.51
N HIS A 784 23.96 -17.50 -3.29
CA HIS A 784 23.23 -18.12 -4.39
C HIS A 784 23.20 -19.63 -4.22
N SER A 785 22.21 -20.28 -4.81
CA SER A 785 22.25 -21.74 -4.96
C SER A 785 23.41 -22.13 -5.90
N PRO A 786 24.01 -23.33 -5.69
CA PRO A 786 25.18 -23.75 -6.45
C PRO A 786 24.97 -23.68 -7.96
N GLU A 787 25.97 -23.21 -8.70
CA GLU A 787 25.96 -23.09 -10.17
C GLU A 787 24.99 -22.06 -10.76
N THR A 788 24.30 -21.25 -9.95
CA THR A 788 23.27 -20.30 -10.45
C THR A 788 23.61 -18.82 -10.26
N VAL A 789 24.90 -18.49 -10.09
CA VAL A 789 25.35 -17.11 -9.83
C VAL A 789 25.15 -16.19 -11.04
N ASP A 790 25.32 -16.73 -12.24
CA ASP A 790 25.20 -15.96 -13.48
C ASP A 790 23.74 -15.75 -13.92
N ASP A 791 22.79 -16.46 -13.30
CA ASP A 791 21.37 -16.34 -13.59
C ASP A 791 20.77 -15.11 -12.87
N VAL A 792 19.85 -14.41 -13.54
CA VAL A 792 19.09 -13.32 -12.92
C VAL A 792 18.15 -13.89 -11.85
N LYS A 793 18.19 -13.31 -10.64
CA LYS A 793 17.40 -13.74 -9.48
C LYS A 793 16.33 -12.67 -9.17
N PRO A 794 15.09 -12.84 -9.66
CA PRO A 794 14.04 -11.86 -9.43
C PRO A 794 13.65 -11.70 -7.95
N VAL A 795 13.83 -12.75 -7.13
CA VAL A 795 13.50 -12.74 -5.69
C VAL A 795 14.77 -12.51 -4.87
N THR A 796 14.73 -11.56 -3.93
CA THR A 796 15.80 -11.28 -2.98
C THR A 796 15.26 -11.34 -1.57
N HIS A 797 15.76 -12.28 -0.78
CA HIS A 797 15.50 -12.38 0.65
C HIS A 797 16.64 -11.68 1.42
N LEU A 798 16.31 -10.69 2.24
CA LEU A 798 17.23 -10.06 3.18
C LEU A 798 16.87 -10.54 4.59
N LEU A 799 17.79 -11.26 5.22
CA LEU A 799 17.64 -11.75 6.60
C LEU A 799 18.21 -10.70 7.55
N ALA A 800 17.36 -10.00 8.29
CA ALA A 800 17.77 -9.14 9.39
C ALA A 800 17.83 -9.99 10.66
N LEU A 801 19.03 -10.17 11.21
CA LEU A 801 19.22 -11.08 12.34
C LEU A 801 20.18 -10.55 13.38
N ASP A 802 19.94 -10.93 14.64
CA ASP A 802 20.86 -10.71 15.74
C ASP A 802 21.80 -11.91 15.90
N VAL A 803 23.10 -11.67 15.72
CA VAL A 803 24.14 -12.70 15.81
C VAL A 803 24.27 -13.26 17.24
N THR A 804 23.86 -12.49 18.24
CA THR A 804 23.89 -12.90 19.64
C THR A 804 22.67 -13.75 20.03
N SER A 805 21.62 -13.75 19.19
CA SER A 805 20.39 -14.51 19.42
C SER A 805 20.48 -15.92 18.86
N LYS A 806 20.04 -16.93 19.65
CA LYS A 806 19.85 -18.31 19.17
C LYS A 806 18.89 -18.36 17.98
N LYS A 807 17.83 -17.54 18.00
CA LYS A 807 16.84 -17.47 16.91
C LYS A 807 17.47 -16.92 15.62
N GLY A 808 18.33 -15.91 15.73
CA GLY A 808 19.00 -15.28 14.59
C GLY A 808 19.97 -16.23 13.87
N ILE A 809 20.83 -16.94 14.59
CA ILE A 809 21.73 -17.95 13.99
C ILE A 809 20.96 -19.10 13.36
N LYS A 810 19.85 -19.49 13.98
CA LYS A 810 18.99 -20.53 13.45
C LYS A 810 18.30 -20.09 12.15
N LEU A 811 17.83 -18.86 12.07
CA LEU A 811 17.30 -18.27 10.83
C LEU A 811 18.37 -18.25 9.73
N LEU A 812 19.62 -17.93 10.08
CA LEU A 812 20.74 -17.98 9.14
C LEU A 812 20.97 -19.39 8.58
N ARG A 813 20.97 -20.43 9.43
CA ARG A 813 21.06 -21.84 8.97
C ARG A 813 19.91 -22.22 8.06
N GLU A 814 18.68 -21.84 8.40
CA GLU A 814 17.51 -22.14 7.57
C GLU A 814 17.58 -21.42 6.21
N GLY A 815 18.12 -20.20 6.15
CA GLY A 815 18.41 -19.49 4.92
C GLY A 815 19.47 -20.20 4.05
N ILE A 816 20.53 -20.73 4.67
CA ILE A 816 21.57 -21.51 3.97
C ILE A 816 20.99 -22.83 3.45
N ARG A 817 20.23 -23.56 4.27
CA ARG A 817 19.56 -24.82 3.89
C ARG A 817 18.58 -24.62 2.75
N TYR A 818 17.84 -23.52 2.76
CA TYR A 818 16.97 -23.12 1.66
C TYR A 818 17.76 -23.02 0.34
N LEU A 819 18.93 -22.38 0.33
CA LEU A 819 19.79 -22.31 -0.84
C LEU A 819 20.39 -23.67 -1.23
N ILE A 820 20.72 -24.53 -0.27
CA ILE A 820 21.21 -25.90 -0.52
C ILE A 820 20.15 -26.75 -1.24
N ARG A 821 18.87 -26.57 -0.91
CA ARG A 821 17.75 -27.26 -1.61
C ARG A 821 17.60 -26.85 -3.07
N GLY A 822 18.21 -25.73 -3.49
CA GLY A 822 18.36 -25.34 -4.88
C GLY A 822 17.25 -24.43 -5.41
N SER A 823 17.21 -23.17 -4.98
CA SER A 823 16.34 -22.15 -5.59
C SER A 823 16.97 -21.55 -6.85
N LYS A 824 16.19 -21.52 -7.93
CA LYS A 824 16.60 -20.90 -9.20
C LYS A 824 16.21 -19.44 -9.32
N ASN A 825 15.22 -18.97 -8.56
CA ASN A 825 14.68 -17.62 -8.73
C ASN A 825 15.07 -16.67 -7.59
N ALA A 826 15.67 -17.19 -6.52
CA ALA A 826 16.02 -16.39 -5.35
C ALA A 826 17.52 -16.30 -5.05
N ARG A 827 17.88 -15.25 -4.32
CA ARG A 827 19.16 -15.05 -3.65
C ARG A 827 18.94 -14.56 -2.21
N VAL A 828 19.90 -14.81 -1.33
CA VAL A 828 19.81 -14.45 0.09
C VAL A 828 20.93 -13.46 0.45
N GLY A 829 20.56 -12.30 0.98
CA GLY A 829 21.45 -11.35 1.65
C GLY A 829 21.20 -11.38 3.16
N VAL A 830 22.22 -11.02 3.94
CA VAL A 830 22.13 -11.03 5.42
C VAL A 830 22.56 -9.68 5.97
N LEU A 831 21.74 -9.14 6.86
CA LEU A 831 21.97 -7.90 7.59
C LEU A 831 22.18 -8.26 9.06
N PHE A 832 23.43 -8.17 9.50
CA PHE A 832 23.81 -8.52 10.85
C PHE A 832 23.62 -7.35 11.80
N THR A 833 22.94 -7.61 12.91
CA THR A 833 22.88 -6.73 14.08
C THR A 833 23.53 -7.42 15.27
N ALA A 834 24.00 -6.63 16.22
CA ALA A 834 24.60 -7.15 17.44
C ALA A 834 24.21 -6.27 18.63
N SER A 835 23.91 -6.91 19.76
CA SER A 835 23.66 -6.23 21.03
C SER A 835 24.93 -5.56 21.58
N GLN A 836 24.79 -4.68 22.59
CA GLN A 836 25.94 -3.98 23.19
C GLN A 836 26.94 -4.94 23.90
N ASP A 837 26.57 -6.19 24.11
CA ASP A 837 27.39 -7.21 24.76
C ASP A 837 28.04 -8.19 23.75
N ALA A 838 28.15 -7.80 22.47
CA ALA A 838 28.67 -8.66 21.42
C ALA A 838 30.12 -9.13 21.68
N ASP A 839 30.29 -10.45 21.84
CA ASP A 839 31.58 -11.11 22.00
C ASP A 839 32.44 -11.03 20.73
N LEU A 840 33.76 -11.05 20.88
CA LEU A 840 34.71 -11.09 19.75
C LEU A 840 34.42 -12.21 18.74
N SER A 841 33.93 -13.36 19.21
CA SER A 841 33.56 -14.51 18.38
C SER A 841 32.37 -14.23 17.45
N SER A 842 31.39 -13.43 17.91
CA SER A 842 30.24 -13.02 17.09
C SER A 842 30.68 -12.14 15.92
N ILE A 843 31.60 -11.20 16.18
CA ILE A 843 32.19 -10.33 15.16
C ILE A 843 33.00 -11.14 14.15
N LEU A 844 33.76 -12.14 14.61
CA LEU A 844 34.51 -13.04 13.73
C LEU A 844 33.60 -13.88 12.83
N LEU A 845 32.44 -14.32 13.32
CA LEU A 845 31.44 -15.03 12.51
C LEU A 845 30.92 -14.13 11.37
N VAL A 846 30.54 -12.89 11.66
CA VAL A 846 30.08 -11.93 10.65
C VAL A 846 31.15 -11.68 9.59
N LYS A 847 32.39 -11.38 10.01
CA LYS A 847 33.52 -11.20 9.07
C LYS A 847 33.75 -12.45 8.20
N THR A 848 33.67 -13.63 8.79
CA THR A 848 33.81 -14.89 8.05
C THR A 848 32.72 -15.03 6.99
N PHE A 849 31.48 -14.66 7.32
CA PHE A 849 30.36 -14.67 6.39
C PHE A 849 30.56 -13.67 5.24
N GLU A 850 30.89 -12.41 5.55
CA GLU A 850 31.12 -11.35 4.55
C GLU A 850 32.20 -11.73 3.53
N ILE A 851 33.34 -12.24 4.02
CA ILE A 851 34.44 -12.71 3.15
C ILE A 851 33.97 -13.85 2.26
N THR A 852 33.19 -14.78 2.82
CA THR A 852 32.71 -15.96 2.10
C THR A 852 31.72 -15.58 1.01
N ALA A 853 30.77 -14.70 1.31
CA ALA A 853 29.81 -14.18 0.36
C ALA A 853 30.49 -13.33 -0.74
N ALA A 854 31.49 -12.53 -0.41
CA ALA A 854 32.19 -11.69 -1.39
C ALA A 854 33.13 -12.49 -2.32
N SER A 855 33.93 -13.40 -1.76
CA SER A 855 35.04 -14.03 -2.49
C SER A 855 34.72 -15.41 -3.05
N TYR A 856 33.77 -16.13 -2.44
CA TYR A 856 33.60 -17.55 -2.69
C TYR A 856 32.19 -17.96 -3.12
N SER A 857 31.20 -17.06 -3.21
CA SER A 857 29.79 -17.40 -3.52
C SER A 857 29.59 -18.30 -4.76
N HIS A 858 30.49 -18.25 -5.74
CA HIS A 858 30.48 -19.10 -6.95
C HIS A 858 30.92 -20.56 -6.73
N LYS A 859 31.51 -20.91 -5.59
CA LYS A 859 32.02 -22.27 -5.33
C LYS A 859 30.92 -23.19 -4.76
N LYS A 860 30.91 -24.45 -5.21
CA LYS A 860 29.86 -25.43 -4.89
C LYS A 860 29.70 -25.74 -3.39
N LYS A 861 30.81 -25.94 -2.67
CA LYS A 861 30.81 -26.40 -1.26
C LYS A 861 30.71 -25.27 -0.22
N VAL A 862 30.40 -24.04 -0.65
CA VAL A 862 30.41 -22.88 0.24
C VAL A 862 29.25 -22.90 1.23
N LEU A 863 28.08 -23.32 0.77
CA LEU A 863 26.89 -23.41 1.63
C LEU A 863 27.07 -24.50 2.71
N GLU A 864 27.69 -25.63 2.35
CA GLU A 864 28.05 -26.70 3.30
C GLU A 864 29.05 -26.20 4.35
N PHE A 865 30.07 -25.45 3.91
CA PHE A 865 31.02 -24.79 4.81
C PHE A 865 30.32 -23.82 5.78
N LEU A 866 29.43 -22.96 5.29
CA LEU A 866 28.71 -22.00 6.14
C LEU A 866 27.76 -22.68 7.13
N ASP A 867 27.05 -23.74 6.74
CA ASP A 867 26.21 -24.51 7.67
C ASP A 867 27.04 -25.18 8.77
N GLN A 868 28.20 -25.76 8.43
CA GLN A 868 29.13 -26.34 9.40
C GLN A 868 29.69 -25.29 10.38
N VAL A 869 30.05 -24.10 9.90
CA VAL A 869 30.53 -23.00 10.75
C VAL A 869 29.43 -22.49 11.67
N CYS A 870 28.21 -22.30 11.16
CA CYS A 870 27.07 -21.87 11.97
C CYS A 870 26.70 -22.91 13.04
N SER A 871 26.71 -24.19 12.67
CA SER A 871 26.48 -25.30 13.61
C SER A 871 27.54 -25.33 14.71
N PHE A 872 28.82 -25.17 14.36
CA PHE A 872 29.91 -25.10 15.35
C PHE A 872 29.75 -23.90 16.29
N TYR A 873 29.33 -22.75 15.77
CA TYR A 873 29.10 -21.55 16.56
C TYR A 873 27.94 -21.72 17.55
N GLU A 874 26.80 -22.24 17.07
CA GLU A 874 25.60 -22.49 17.89
C GLU A 874 25.91 -23.42 19.07
N HIS A 875 26.62 -24.53 18.83
CA HIS A 875 26.91 -25.53 19.87
C HIS A 875 27.90 -25.07 20.93
N ASN A 876 28.92 -24.29 20.55
CA ASN A 876 30.03 -23.97 21.46
C ASN A 876 29.91 -22.60 22.13
N TYR A 877 29.26 -21.63 21.48
CA TYR A 877 29.25 -20.24 21.93
C TYR A 877 27.86 -19.77 22.39
N ILE A 878 26.77 -20.38 21.91
CA ILE A 878 25.40 -20.05 22.33
C ILE A 878 24.89 -21.01 23.41
N LEU A 879 25.09 -22.32 23.23
CA LEU A 879 24.60 -23.35 24.16
C LEU A 879 25.50 -23.57 25.40
N ARG A 880 26.77 -23.12 25.37
CA ARG A 880 27.74 -23.24 26.47
C ARG A 880 28.10 -21.84 27.00
N SER A 881 28.05 -21.66 28.33
CA SER A 881 28.40 -20.40 29.02
C SER A 881 29.79 -19.87 28.65
N PRO A 882 29.99 -18.54 28.57
CA PRO A 882 31.22 -17.89 28.09
C PRO A 882 32.33 -17.92 29.15
N ALA A 883 32.82 -19.11 29.47
CA ALA A 883 33.97 -19.31 30.36
C ALA A 883 35.16 -19.86 29.57
N ALA A 884 35.67 -19.11 28.59
CA ALA A 884 37.02 -19.32 28.06
C ALA A 884 37.50 -18.09 27.28
N ALA A 885 38.42 -17.34 27.87
CA ALA A 885 39.20 -16.30 27.18
C ALA A 885 40.13 -16.87 26.08
N ASP A 886 40.11 -18.19 25.82
CA ASP A 886 40.86 -18.90 24.77
C ASP A 886 40.03 -19.22 23.50
N SER A 887 38.79 -18.70 23.40
CA SER A 887 37.80 -19.19 22.42
C SER A 887 37.88 -18.59 21.01
N ALA A 888 38.45 -17.38 20.83
CA ALA A 888 38.51 -16.72 19.53
C ALA A 888 39.55 -17.35 18.58
N GLN A 889 40.73 -17.72 19.10
CA GLN A 889 41.76 -18.40 18.32
C GLN A 889 41.33 -19.82 17.93
N ALA A 890 40.59 -20.50 18.82
CA ALA A 890 39.99 -21.79 18.54
C ALA A 890 38.95 -21.70 17.40
N PHE A 891 38.11 -20.65 17.41
CA PHE A 891 37.17 -20.37 16.32
C PHE A 891 37.88 -20.16 14.98
N ILE A 892 38.88 -19.28 14.96
CA ILE A 892 39.67 -18.97 13.75
C ILE A 892 40.35 -20.23 13.19
N THR A 893 40.96 -21.03 14.07
CA THR A 893 41.61 -22.30 13.67
C THR A 893 40.59 -23.25 13.04
N LYS A 894 39.38 -23.34 13.64
CA LYS A 894 38.34 -24.21 13.12
C LYS A 894 37.80 -23.74 11.77
N VAL A 895 37.64 -22.44 11.57
CA VAL A 895 37.28 -21.84 10.28
C VAL A 895 38.29 -22.22 9.20
N TYR A 896 39.60 -22.20 9.50
CA TYR A 896 40.63 -22.62 8.54
C TYR A 896 40.56 -24.10 8.19
N GLU A 897 40.37 -24.97 9.18
CA GLU A 897 40.19 -26.41 8.96
C GLU A 897 38.98 -26.70 8.07
N LEU A 898 37.83 -26.08 8.37
CA LEU A 898 36.61 -26.24 7.60
C LEU A 898 36.73 -25.65 6.19
N ALA A 899 37.44 -24.54 6.02
CA ALA A 899 37.69 -23.94 4.72
C ALA A 899 38.52 -24.87 3.83
N GLU A 900 39.59 -25.46 4.37
CA GLU A 900 40.44 -26.41 3.63
C GLU A 900 39.69 -27.70 3.30
N ALA A 901 38.86 -28.21 4.21
CA ALA A 901 38.01 -29.38 3.98
C ALA A 901 36.98 -29.18 2.85
N ASN A 902 36.53 -27.94 2.66
CA ASN A 902 35.55 -27.55 1.63
C ASN A 902 36.18 -26.91 0.39
N GLU A 903 37.49 -27.08 0.16
CA GLU A 903 38.23 -26.58 -1.03
C GLU A 903 38.24 -25.04 -1.17
N LEU A 904 38.13 -24.32 -0.04
CA LEU A 904 38.26 -22.88 0.07
C LEU A 904 39.70 -22.48 0.43
N SER A 905 40.18 -21.33 -0.05
CA SER A 905 41.55 -20.89 0.23
C SER A 905 41.64 -20.29 1.63
N SER A 906 42.35 -20.95 2.55
CA SER A 906 42.59 -20.45 3.89
C SER A 906 43.39 -19.13 3.94
N LYS A 907 44.05 -18.75 2.83
CA LYS A 907 44.86 -17.50 2.75
C LYS A 907 44.01 -16.24 2.88
N ALA A 908 42.83 -16.19 2.27
CA ALA A 908 41.95 -15.00 2.32
C ALA A 908 41.40 -14.77 3.74
N TYR A 909 41.05 -15.85 4.43
CA TYR A 909 40.61 -15.78 5.83
C TYR A 909 41.77 -15.39 6.76
N LYS A 910 42.98 -15.90 6.50
CA LYS A 910 44.19 -15.58 7.30
C LYS A 910 44.54 -14.10 7.27
N SER A 911 44.48 -13.43 6.12
CA SER A 911 44.78 -12.00 6.02
C SER A 911 43.77 -11.13 6.76
N SER A 912 42.47 -11.43 6.64
CA SER A 912 41.40 -10.53 7.12
C SER A 912 40.91 -10.83 8.55
N LEU A 913 41.03 -12.07 9.04
CA LEU A 913 40.68 -12.43 10.42
C LEU A 913 41.82 -12.18 11.43
N SER A 914 43.06 -12.02 10.93
CA SER A 914 44.23 -11.69 11.78
C SER A 914 44.35 -10.18 12.04
N GLU A 915 43.67 -9.33 11.28
CA GLU A 915 43.46 -7.93 11.62
C GLU A 915 42.44 -7.84 12.75
N ALA A 916 42.86 -7.28 13.90
CA ALA A 916 42.02 -7.10 15.07
C ALA A 916 40.66 -6.48 14.67
N PRO A 917 39.54 -6.88 15.31
CA PRO A 917 38.25 -6.25 15.05
C PRO A 917 38.34 -4.77 15.43
N ASN A 918 38.50 -3.91 14.42
CA ASN A 918 38.59 -2.47 14.58
C ASN A 918 37.27 -1.92 15.14
N LEU A 919 37.33 -0.86 15.97
CA LEU A 919 36.14 -0.12 16.42
C LEU A 919 35.17 0.20 15.26
N ASN A 920 35.71 0.45 14.07
CA ASN A 920 34.96 0.72 12.83
C ASN A 920 33.93 -0.37 12.47
N PHE A 921 34.17 -1.64 12.83
CA PHE A 921 33.23 -2.72 12.50
C PHE A 921 31.99 -2.70 13.40
N ARG A 922 32.16 -2.34 14.67
CA ARG A 922 31.05 -2.16 15.60
C ARG A 922 30.21 -0.95 15.23
N GLU A 923 30.87 0.11 14.77
CA GLU A 923 30.19 1.25 14.16
C GLU A 923 29.38 0.84 12.91
N HIS A 924 29.91 -0.06 12.07
CA HIS A 924 29.17 -0.59 10.92
C HIS A 924 27.92 -1.38 11.37
N LEU A 925 28.02 -2.30 12.33
CA LEU A 925 26.86 -3.04 12.85
C LEU A 925 25.80 -2.11 13.48
N ASN A 926 26.24 -1.08 14.20
CA ASN A 926 25.33 -0.07 14.74
C ASN A 926 24.65 0.75 13.63
N LYS A 927 25.37 1.10 12.55
CA LYS A 927 24.78 1.74 11.36
C LYS A 927 23.73 0.83 10.71
N VAL A 928 23.99 -0.47 10.59
CA VAL A 928 23.01 -1.44 10.07
C VAL A 928 21.78 -1.54 10.97
N ALA A 929 21.96 -1.56 12.30
CA ALA A 929 20.83 -1.57 13.24
C ALA A 929 19.99 -0.29 13.15
N GLN A 930 20.63 0.88 13.05
CA GLN A 930 19.94 2.15 12.82
C GLN A 930 19.20 2.18 11.48
N PHE A 931 19.82 1.66 10.42
CA PHE A 931 19.20 1.51 9.11
C PHE A 931 17.93 0.64 9.17
N LEU A 932 18.03 -0.54 9.79
CA LEU A 932 16.92 -1.48 9.92
C LEU A 932 15.73 -0.86 10.67
N PHE A 933 16.01 -0.12 11.74
CA PHE A 933 14.96 0.57 12.48
C PHE A 933 14.33 1.72 11.68
N ARG A 934 15.14 2.57 11.05
CA ARG A 934 14.65 3.75 10.32
C ARG A 934 13.79 3.38 9.13
N GLN A 935 14.27 2.42 8.34
CA GLN A 935 13.64 2.05 7.09
C GLN A 935 12.50 1.06 7.32
N PHE A 936 12.70 0.03 8.15
CA PHE A 936 11.74 -1.06 8.32
C PHE A 936 10.98 -1.04 9.65
N GLY A 937 11.32 -0.15 10.58
CA GLY A 937 10.73 -0.12 11.92
C GLY A 937 11.05 -1.37 12.76
N ILE A 938 12.16 -2.05 12.46
CA ILE A 938 12.58 -3.25 13.19
C ILE A 938 13.46 -2.83 14.36
N ALA A 939 13.06 -3.17 15.59
CA ALA A 939 13.84 -2.90 16.79
C ALA A 939 15.13 -3.74 16.83
N SER A 940 16.17 -3.24 17.50
CA SER A 940 17.39 -4.01 17.74
C SER A 940 17.08 -5.28 18.53
N GLY A 941 17.60 -6.42 18.08
CA GLY A 941 17.38 -7.73 18.70
C GLY A 941 16.12 -8.47 18.21
N VAL A 942 15.35 -7.89 17.29
CA VAL A 942 14.23 -8.56 16.62
C VAL A 942 14.69 -9.11 15.26
N ASP A 943 14.54 -10.42 15.08
CA ASP A 943 14.83 -11.09 13.81
C ASP A 943 13.67 -10.88 12.82
N ALA A 944 13.98 -10.60 11.55
CA ALA A 944 12.97 -10.40 10.51
C ALA A 944 13.45 -10.85 9.14
N VAL A 945 12.50 -11.24 8.28
CA VAL A 945 12.75 -11.58 6.88
C VAL A 945 12.13 -10.53 5.99
N ILE A 946 12.94 -9.92 5.12
CA ILE A 946 12.52 -8.89 4.18
C ILE A 946 12.63 -9.47 2.76
N THR A 947 11.52 -9.59 2.03
CA THR A 947 11.51 -10.13 0.66
C THR A 947 10.99 -9.10 -0.32
N ASN A 948 11.86 -8.57 -1.20
CA ASN A 948 11.52 -7.51 -2.16
C ASN A 948 10.64 -6.40 -1.54
N GLY A 949 11.04 -5.92 -0.35
CA GLY A 949 10.36 -4.88 0.42
C GLY A 949 9.26 -5.35 1.39
N ARG A 950 8.79 -6.60 1.32
CA ARG A 950 7.82 -7.15 2.29
C ARG A 950 8.51 -7.49 3.60
N VAL A 951 8.05 -6.92 4.71
CA VAL A 951 8.64 -7.16 6.04
C VAL A 951 7.82 -8.21 6.80
N THR A 952 8.49 -9.29 7.23
CA THR A 952 7.91 -10.34 8.09
C THR A 952 8.71 -10.43 9.38
N SER A 953 8.20 -9.86 10.47
CA SER A 953 8.82 -9.93 11.80
C SER A 953 8.61 -11.30 12.44
N LEU A 954 9.64 -11.85 13.08
CA LEU A 954 9.65 -13.21 13.63
C LEU A 954 9.46 -13.24 15.17
N ASP A 955 8.54 -12.42 15.68
CA ASP A 955 8.31 -12.30 17.13
C ASP A 955 7.76 -13.61 17.74
N THR A 956 6.98 -14.37 16.98
CA THR A 956 6.29 -15.59 17.45
C THR A 956 6.37 -16.75 16.44
N GLY A 957 6.99 -17.86 16.87
CA GLY A 957 7.04 -19.13 16.14
C GLY A 957 8.38 -19.44 15.45
N VAL A 958 8.50 -20.68 14.97
CA VAL A 958 9.67 -21.15 14.20
C VAL A 958 9.48 -20.83 12.72
N PHE A 959 10.50 -20.22 12.11
CA PHE A 959 10.60 -19.98 10.68
C PHE A 959 11.60 -20.96 10.07
N LEU A 960 11.21 -21.67 9.02
CA LEU A 960 12.01 -22.72 8.36
C LEU A 960 12.41 -22.32 6.94
N GLY A 961 13.36 -23.03 6.34
CA GLY A 961 13.72 -22.85 4.93
C GLY A 961 12.55 -23.13 3.96
N ASP A 962 11.60 -23.98 4.36
CA ASP A 962 10.33 -24.19 3.64
C ASP A 962 9.44 -22.93 3.61
N ASP A 963 9.50 -22.11 4.65
CA ASP A 963 8.77 -20.84 4.71
C ASP A 963 9.38 -19.80 3.74
N LEU A 964 10.71 -19.81 3.54
CA LEU A 964 11.37 -18.99 2.51
C LEU A 964 10.93 -19.40 1.10
N HIS A 965 10.84 -20.70 0.82
CA HIS A 965 10.36 -21.19 -0.47
C HIS A 965 8.87 -20.86 -0.71
N LEU A 966 8.03 -20.94 0.33
CA LEU A 966 6.66 -20.46 0.25
C LEU A 966 6.64 -18.97 -0.11
N LEU A 967 7.40 -18.15 0.62
CA LEU A 967 7.48 -16.71 0.39
C LEU A 967 7.98 -16.36 -1.03
N GLU A 968 9.01 -17.06 -1.51
CA GLU A 968 9.49 -16.97 -2.91
C GLU A 968 8.35 -17.24 -3.89
N SER A 969 7.65 -18.36 -3.74
CA SER A 969 6.61 -18.79 -4.69
C SER A 969 5.41 -17.85 -4.72
N VAL A 970 5.01 -17.33 -3.54
CA VAL A 970 3.88 -16.41 -3.39
C VAL A 970 4.23 -15.07 -4.02
N GLU A 971 5.35 -14.46 -3.63
CA GLU A 971 5.77 -13.15 -4.12
C GLU A 971 6.09 -13.17 -5.62
N PHE A 972 6.69 -14.27 -6.10
CA PHE A 972 6.98 -14.44 -7.52
C PHE A 972 5.72 -14.49 -8.37
N LYS A 973 4.74 -15.34 -8.00
CA LYS A 973 3.50 -15.51 -8.77
C LYS A 973 2.62 -14.26 -8.78
N HIS A 974 2.50 -13.57 -7.64
CA HIS A 974 1.57 -12.45 -7.50
C HIS A 974 2.12 -11.12 -8.04
N ARG A 975 3.41 -10.83 -7.81
CA ARG A 975 3.94 -9.47 -7.99
C ARG A 975 5.19 -9.42 -8.85
N ILE A 976 6.17 -10.26 -8.57
CA ILE A 976 7.51 -10.09 -9.14
C ILE A 976 7.58 -10.58 -10.59
N LYS A 977 6.85 -11.64 -10.96
CA LYS A 977 6.94 -12.24 -12.31
C LYS A 977 6.73 -11.22 -13.43
N HIS A 978 5.65 -10.44 -13.37
CA HIS A 978 5.35 -9.46 -14.41
C HIS A 978 6.37 -8.32 -14.48
N ILE A 979 6.91 -7.90 -13.34
CA ILE A 979 7.95 -6.86 -13.30
C ILE A 979 9.26 -7.41 -13.85
N ALA A 980 9.63 -8.64 -13.49
CA ALA A 980 10.81 -9.31 -14.01
C ALA A 980 10.75 -9.46 -15.55
N GLU A 981 9.61 -9.92 -16.09
CA GLU A 981 9.39 -10.01 -17.54
C GLU A 981 9.57 -8.64 -18.24
N ILE A 982 9.11 -7.55 -17.63
CA ILE A 982 9.28 -6.20 -18.21
C ILE A 982 10.72 -5.74 -18.16
N VAL A 983 11.43 -5.99 -17.06
CA VAL A 983 12.83 -5.57 -16.87
C VAL A 983 13.77 -6.37 -17.78
N GLU A 984 13.47 -7.64 -18.03
CA GLU A 984 14.21 -8.49 -18.97
C GLU A 984 14.07 -8.03 -20.43
N GLU A 985 12.92 -7.43 -20.80
CA GLU A 985 12.68 -6.86 -22.13
C GLU A 985 13.34 -5.49 -22.36
N VAL A 986 14.03 -4.91 -21.37
CA VAL A 986 14.60 -3.56 -21.46
C VAL A 986 15.87 -3.52 -22.30
N ASN A 987 15.91 -2.59 -23.25
CA ASN A 987 17.14 -2.17 -23.90
C ASN A 987 17.86 -1.13 -23.03
N TRP A 988 18.99 -1.53 -22.43
CA TRP A 988 19.79 -0.68 -21.56
C TRP A 988 20.68 0.27 -22.36
N ASP A 989 20.11 1.39 -22.79
CA ASP A 989 20.85 2.45 -23.48
C ASP A 989 21.63 3.32 -22.47
N GLY A 990 22.95 3.46 -22.67
CA GLY A 990 23.78 4.36 -21.85
C GLY A 990 24.41 3.75 -20.59
N ILE A 991 24.33 2.43 -20.42
CA ILE A 991 25.07 1.67 -19.39
C ILE A 991 26.15 0.83 -20.08
N ASP A 992 27.33 0.77 -19.48
CA ASP A 992 28.42 -0.09 -19.96
C ASP A 992 27.98 -1.57 -19.89
N PRO A 993 28.07 -2.36 -20.98
CA PRO A 993 27.74 -3.78 -20.97
C PRO A 993 28.41 -4.56 -19.83
N ASP A 994 29.63 -4.17 -19.42
CA ASP A 994 30.36 -4.83 -18.33
C ASP A 994 29.73 -4.58 -16.94
N MET A 995 28.90 -3.54 -16.79
CA MET A 995 28.15 -3.27 -15.55
C MET A 995 26.81 -4.02 -15.47
N LEU A 996 26.30 -4.51 -16.60
CA LEU A 996 25.03 -5.26 -16.68
C LEU A 996 25.21 -6.71 -16.21
N THR A 997 25.52 -6.87 -14.94
CA THR A 997 25.65 -8.17 -14.28
C THR A 997 24.29 -8.72 -13.83
N SER A 998 24.21 -10.03 -13.58
CA SER A 998 23.01 -10.66 -12.97
C SER A 998 22.63 -9.98 -11.65
N LYS A 999 23.62 -9.55 -10.87
CA LYS A 999 23.45 -8.75 -9.64
C LYS A 999 22.72 -7.44 -9.93
N TYR A 1000 23.19 -6.65 -10.91
CA TYR A 1000 22.61 -5.35 -11.24
C TYR A 1000 21.14 -5.45 -11.64
N VAL A 1001 20.79 -6.38 -12.53
CA VAL A 1001 19.41 -6.60 -12.98
C VAL A 1001 18.53 -7.07 -11.82
N SER A 1002 19.03 -8.00 -10.99
CA SER A 1002 18.31 -8.48 -9.81
C SER A 1002 18.08 -7.39 -8.77
N ASP A 1003 19.05 -6.48 -8.58
CA ASP A 1003 18.94 -5.31 -7.71
C ASP A 1003 17.84 -4.37 -8.21
N ILE A 1004 17.79 -4.08 -9.51
CA ILE A 1004 16.72 -3.27 -10.12
C ILE A 1004 15.35 -3.91 -9.91
N ILE A 1005 15.20 -5.22 -10.16
CA ILE A 1005 13.94 -5.92 -9.93
C ILE A 1005 13.54 -5.79 -8.45
N MET A 1006 14.48 -5.98 -7.51
CA MET A 1006 14.23 -5.81 -6.08
C MET A 1006 13.75 -4.39 -5.75
N PHE A 1007 14.39 -3.35 -6.27
CA PHE A 1007 14.00 -1.96 -6.02
C PHE A 1007 12.62 -1.65 -6.61
N VAL A 1008 12.41 -1.93 -7.90
CA VAL A 1008 11.14 -1.66 -8.59
C VAL A 1008 9.98 -2.40 -7.92
N THR A 1009 10.14 -3.69 -7.62
CA THR A 1009 9.09 -4.49 -6.97
C THR A 1009 8.77 -3.99 -5.56
N SER A 1010 9.77 -3.55 -4.80
CA SER A 1010 9.57 -2.99 -3.45
C SER A 1010 8.80 -1.66 -3.47
N SER A 1011 9.11 -0.77 -4.42
CA SER A 1011 8.45 0.53 -4.55
C SER A 1011 7.04 0.40 -5.11
N MET A 1012 6.82 -0.51 -6.08
CA MET A 1012 5.48 -0.82 -6.59
C MET A 1012 4.55 -1.42 -5.52
N ALA A 1013 5.11 -2.07 -4.51
CA ALA A 1013 4.37 -2.61 -3.37
C ALA A 1013 3.73 -1.54 -2.48
N THR A 1014 4.41 -0.39 -2.33
CA THR A 1014 3.93 0.72 -1.50
C THR A 1014 2.84 1.53 -2.16
N ARG A 1015 2.52 1.21 -3.42
CA ARG A 1015 1.49 1.87 -4.21
C ARG A 1015 0.11 1.41 -3.75
N GLU A 1016 -0.70 2.34 -3.27
CA GLU A 1016 -2.10 2.06 -2.93
C GLU A 1016 -2.95 2.29 -4.18
N ARG A 1017 -3.50 1.21 -4.75
CA ARG A 1017 -4.24 1.27 -6.02
C ARG A 1017 -5.40 0.30 -6.03
N SER A 1018 -6.46 0.64 -6.76
CA SER A 1018 -7.52 -0.30 -7.10
C SER A 1018 -6.97 -1.44 -7.97
N THR A 1019 -7.44 -2.67 -7.72
CA THR A 1019 -7.16 -3.85 -8.55
C THR A 1019 -7.96 -3.83 -9.86
N GLU A 1020 -8.97 -2.97 -9.94
CA GLU A 1020 -9.80 -2.77 -11.12
C GLU A 1020 -9.04 -1.99 -12.19
N SER A 1021 -8.94 -2.58 -13.37
CA SER A 1021 -8.31 -1.97 -14.54
C SER A 1021 -9.22 -2.06 -15.75
N ALA A 1022 -9.04 -1.13 -16.68
CA ALA A 1022 -9.76 -1.13 -17.94
C ALA A 1022 -8.77 -0.94 -19.10
N ARG A 1023 -8.98 -1.73 -20.16
CA ARG A 1023 -8.19 -1.65 -21.40
C ARG A 1023 -8.89 -0.70 -22.37
N PHE A 1024 -8.63 0.59 -22.22
CA PHE A 1024 -9.20 1.64 -23.09
C PHE A 1024 -8.69 1.59 -24.53
N GLU A 1025 -7.59 0.87 -24.80
CA GLU A 1025 -7.02 0.68 -26.15
C GLU A 1025 -7.95 -0.05 -27.13
N ILE A 1026 -8.98 -0.74 -26.62
CA ILE A 1026 -9.98 -1.42 -27.44
C ILE A 1026 -10.97 -0.42 -28.08
N LEU A 1027 -11.08 0.79 -27.53
CA LEU A 1027 -12.01 1.82 -28.01
C LEU A 1027 -11.44 2.56 -29.22
N ASN A 1028 -12.31 2.85 -30.19
CA ASN A 1028 -11.95 3.69 -31.32
C ASN A 1028 -11.80 5.15 -30.87
N ALA A 1029 -10.78 5.84 -31.39
CA ALA A 1029 -10.38 7.18 -30.94
C ALA A 1029 -10.06 8.13 -32.10
N GLN A 1030 -10.60 7.90 -33.30
CA GLN A 1030 -10.24 8.68 -34.50
C GLN A 1030 -11.03 9.97 -34.61
N TYR A 1031 -12.34 9.92 -34.36
CA TYR A 1031 -13.27 11.03 -34.54
C TYR A 1031 -14.03 11.39 -33.26
N SER A 1032 -14.05 10.52 -32.25
CA SER A 1032 -14.81 10.70 -31.00
C SER A 1032 -13.95 10.93 -29.75
N ALA A 1033 -12.62 11.07 -29.91
CA ALA A 1033 -11.69 11.18 -28.80
C ALA A 1033 -10.75 12.38 -28.91
N VAL A 1034 -10.36 12.92 -27.76
CA VAL A 1034 -9.30 13.91 -27.59
C VAL A 1034 -8.03 13.18 -27.16
N VAL A 1035 -6.99 13.23 -28.00
CA VAL A 1035 -5.71 12.57 -27.75
C VAL A 1035 -4.61 13.61 -27.60
N LEU A 1036 -4.01 13.67 -26.42
CA LEU A 1036 -2.86 14.49 -26.09
C LEU A 1036 -1.67 13.55 -25.86
N ASN A 1037 -0.78 13.44 -26.85
CA ASN A 1037 0.40 12.60 -26.76
C ASN A 1037 1.59 13.39 -26.23
N ASN A 1038 2.11 12.96 -25.08
CA ASN A 1038 3.37 13.43 -24.53
C ASN A 1038 4.25 12.22 -24.21
N ASP A 1039 5.18 11.91 -25.10
CA ASP A 1039 6.04 10.72 -25.01
C ASP A 1039 7.02 10.77 -23.82
N ASN A 1040 7.33 11.98 -23.34
CA ASN A 1040 8.20 12.19 -22.19
C ASN A 1040 7.44 12.16 -20.85
N SER A 1041 6.09 12.03 -20.87
CA SER A 1041 5.32 11.99 -19.63
C SER A 1041 5.27 10.57 -19.04
N SER A 1042 5.52 10.48 -17.74
CA SER A 1042 5.36 9.25 -16.95
C SER A 1042 3.90 8.96 -16.60
N ILE A 1043 3.03 9.98 -16.66
CA ILE A 1043 1.60 9.87 -16.36
C ILE A 1043 0.79 9.77 -17.65
N HIS A 1044 -0.05 8.75 -17.69
CA HIS A 1044 -1.06 8.54 -18.71
C HIS A 1044 -2.46 8.54 -18.09
N ILE A 1045 -3.38 9.31 -18.64
CA ILE A 1045 -4.77 9.36 -18.21
C ILE A 1045 -5.66 8.89 -19.35
N ASP A 1046 -6.42 7.83 -19.07
CA ASP A 1046 -7.50 7.37 -19.93
C ASP A 1046 -8.83 7.76 -19.31
N ALA A 1047 -9.71 8.39 -20.08
CA ALA A 1047 -11.04 8.73 -19.59
C ALA A 1047 -12.10 8.47 -20.66
N VAL A 1048 -13.25 7.99 -20.22
CA VAL A 1048 -14.49 7.97 -20.99
C VAL A 1048 -15.41 8.95 -20.29
N VAL A 1049 -15.84 9.99 -20.99
CA VAL A 1049 -16.59 11.09 -20.38
C VAL A 1049 -17.84 11.36 -21.19
N ASP A 1050 -18.98 11.41 -20.51
CA ASP A 1050 -20.15 12.09 -21.07
C ASP A 1050 -20.00 13.60 -20.82
N PRO A 1051 -19.79 14.41 -21.88
CA PRO A 1051 -19.57 15.84 -21.71
C PRO A 1051 -20.75 16.53 -21.03
N LEU A 1052 -21.99 16.06 -21.22
CA LEU A 1052 -23.19 16.70 -20.67
C LEU A 1052 -23.55 16.21 -19.27
N SER A 1053 -22.83 15.23 -18.73
CA SER A 1053 -23.08 14.70 -17.40
C SER A 1053 -22.52 15.61 -16.29
N PRO A 1054 -23.07 15.56 -15.06
CA PRO A 1054 -22.49 16.22 -13.89
C PRO A 1054 -21.03 15.80 -13.65
N SER A 1055 -20.73 14.51 -13.86
CA SER A 1055 -19.38 13.96 -13.79
C SER A 1055 -18.44 14.60 -14.82
N GLY A 1056 -18.92 14.85 -16.04
CA GLY A 1056 -18.19 15.57 -17.08
C GLY A 1056 -17.87 17.02 -16.70
N GLN A 1057 -18.77 17.71 -16.00
CA GLN A 1057 -18.51 19.06 -15.48
C GLN A 1057 -17.35 19.07 -14.48
N LYS A 1058 -17.37 18.14 -13.52
CA LYS A 1058 -16.29 17.95 -12.53
C LYS A 1058 -14.96 17.59 -13.22
N LEU A 1059 -14.96 16.56 -14.06
CA LEU A 1059 -13.76 16.04 -14.72
C LEU A 1059 -13.11 17.05 -15.67
N SER A 1060 -13.89 17.83 -16.41
CA SER A 1060 -13.35 18.82 -17.34
C SER A 1060 -12.43 19.85 -16.67
N SER A 1061 -12.81 20.30 -15.47
CA SER A 1061 -12.00 21.25 -14.70
C SER A 1061 -10.76 20.58 -14.10
N LEU A 1062 -10.89 19.36 -13.59
CA LEU A 1062 -9.77 18.60 -13.01
C LEU A 1062 -8.72 18.23 -14.06
N LEU A 1063 -9.15 17.71 -15.22
CA LEU A 1063 -8.26 17.35 -16.33
C LEU A 1063 -7.51 18.57 -16.86
N ARG A 1064 -8.15 19.74 -16.95
CA ARG A 1064 -7.47 20.98 -17.36
C ARG A 1064 -6.37 21.39 -16.37
N VAL A 1065 -6.62 21.27 -15.07
CA VAL A 1065 -5.61 21.54 -14.03
C VAL A 1065 -4.41 20.61 -14.20
N LEU A 1066 -4.64 19.31 -14.38
CA LEU A 1066 -3.57 18.35 -14.61
C LEU A 1066 -2.80 18.64 -15.91
N ALA A 1067 -3.50 18.98 -17.00
CA ALA A 1067 -2.88 19.36 -18.26
C ALA A 1067 -1.94 20.57 -18.13
N LYS A 1068 -2.26 21.51 -17.23
CA LYS A 1068 -1.48 22.74 -17.01
C LYS A 1068 -0.23 22.53 -16.14
N TYR A 1069 -0.32 21.72 -15.08
CA TYR A 1069 0.76 21.58 -14.08
C TYR A 1069 1.59 20.30 -14.23
N VAL A 1070 1.02 19.23 -14.79
CA VAL A 1070 1.65 17.90 -14.84
C VAL A 1070 2.00 17.49 -16.28
N HIS A 1071 1.34 18.10 -17.27
CA HIS A 1071 1.51 17.79 -18.69
C HIS A 1071 1.44 16.28 -19.03
N PRO A 1072 0.43 15.53 -18.53
CA PRO A 1072 0.33 14.09 -18.77
C PRO A 1072 -0.10 13.79 -20.21
N SER A 1073 0.17 12.57 -20.67
CA SER A 1073 -0.47 12.03 -21.86
C SER A 1073 -1.93 11.70 -21.55
N MET A 1074 -2.88 12.18 -22.34
CA MET A 1074 -4.31 11.95 -22.13
C MET A 1074 -4.98 11.34 -23.35
N ARG A 1075 -5.90 10.41 -23.13
CA ARG A 1075 -6.88 9.95 -24.13
C ARG A 1075 -8.26 10.02 -23.51
N ILE A 1076 -9.09 10.92 -24.03
CA ILE A 1076 -10.44 11.18 -23.53
C ILE A 1076 -11.43 10.81 -24.63
N VAL A 1077 -12.15 9.70 -24.45
CA VAL A 1077 -13.20 9.24 -25.36
C VAL A 1077 -14.53 9.84 -24.93
N LEU A 1078 -15.21 10.54 -25.83
CA LEU A 1078 -16.50 11.16 -25.53
C LEU A 1078 -17.63 10.15 -25.76
N ASN A 1079 -18.38 9.85 -24.69
CA ASN A 1079 -19.48 8.87 -24.71
C ASN A 1079 -20.79 9.52 -24.23
N PRO A 1080 -21.39 10.41 -25.05
CA PRO A 1080 -22.62 11.09 -24.68
C PRO A 1080 -23.80 10.11 -24.59
N MET A 1081 -24.73 10.37 -23.69
CA MET A 1081 -26.05 9.72 -23.73
C MET A 1081 -26.86 10.25 -24.92
N VAL A 1082 -27.65 9.38 -25.56
CA VAL A 1082 -28.69 9.83 -26.52
C VAL A 1082 -29.88 10.28 -25.69
N SER A 1083 -30.15 11.58 -25.67
CA SER A 1083 -31.29 12.17 -24.94
C SER A 1083 -32.64 11.82 -25.57
#